data_AF-A0A818B7I5-F1
#
_entry.id   AF-A0A818B7I5-F1
#
_cell.length_a   1.000
_cell.length_b   1.000
_cell.length_c   1.000
_cell.angle_alpha   90.00
_cell.angle_beta   90.00
_cell.angle_gamma   90.00
#
_symmetry.space_group_name_H-M   'P 1'
#
loop_
_entity.id
_entity.type
_entity.pdbx_description
1 polymer ?
#
loop_
_entity_poly.entity_id
_entity_poly.type
_entity_poly.pdbx_seq_one_letter_code
_entity_poly.pdbx_strand_id
1 'polypeptide(L)'
;MLIENLAKERNNMSYADFNALKNTKFLQGTTLKSNRKNEQKYFPHDLHFPFVAEQLIWSKLIILDWYGIDSYSLEYAFLKELGVREAPDLQMLLKRIVQEHDYYQCQNGQRRKNYKLPIALEFFAENFQKHYSTIWKTSNIQQPFLPSRFLTKTNDTDIILSAPDKVYKSSNPLCGTLLPEVVQLFEKHFNISLLGITEHPTLTQAFDIIMERKTELLTLESACHIFSYLNGLDGLNQVFIKRLSNIAFIPLEVSGVSTLMKPSHVFIKQFVPSVDETIDDTSGLIDYVDFGTEANAFLLAVGVLHSPSVQMLAELLIERQETYLSNLTNDVNIHKKLRVYKECLKKIAIASTDTPELYRNPLKTRLTNERWCFGIQLNNDNKNFTYRIVKPTEIYLDDDHQCVLAHHPICSPNEPELTKLYEQFGAQWLSNCVKRDLKPTGKPKTTDKSKDLYTLIQSRLRFLFVNNRLEPLASPHEEHFQSLRTNLSVYEVNNIECQLTFQNSTKTLDKQFGSSCALEQTENEVVLYFRQDETTSQLDYPDIASELARFVFKNAPETVIHTISDRLSSSLDSLRRRGVPVDDWLDSMSQIVAPAQINMPLWKKAVLSPVALILMLIHNRRNRRSSNSVYPDEVPPVPSSKNQRRASDPAPVIRFPKDFNEFDVNNVEQMRHIIDLSQAYVNPKFIQNEHTKEEICYSCVDLPAANMTRLKNVDISIPLYLEQNITKTSKMIDQAKQLAWLLTGLADNVFRLNIQSLHLFYDKVGPRIAFNTNGALFFNLRYFKEVFADQLQDYLRKPNEPNSIVSTIVNFYFMVTCHELAHNMYSNHDLNFIQYLQQLAVVFMVEKETFLNDFSFQNYRTNK
;
A
#
# COMPACT_ATOMS: atom_id res chain seq x y z
N MET A 1 54.77 67.96 -22.26
CA MET A 1 54.75 68.89 -23.41
C MET A 1 53.85 68.48 -24.58
N LEU A 2 54.08 67.38 -25.31
CA LEU A 2 53.21 67.01 -26.46
C LEU A 2 51.76 66.73 -26.03
N ILE A 3 51.57 65.91 -25.00
CA ILE A 3 50.24 65.55 -24.49
C ILE A 3 49.54 66.75 -23.83
N GLU A 4 50.27 67.59 -23.10
CA GLU A 4 49.74 68.83 -22.51
C GLU A 4 49.20 69.78 -23.59
N ASN A 5 49.90 69.93 -24.72
CA ASN A 5 49.44 70.77 -25.83
C ASN A 5 48.21 70.15 -26.52
N LEU A 6 48.26 68.84 -26.79
CA LEU A 6 47.13 68.12 -27.39
C LEU A 6 45.88 68.12 -26.50
N ALA A 7 46.05 68.04 -25.18
CA ALA A 7 44.97 68.12 -24.20
C ALA A 7 44.32 69.52 -24.20
N LYS A 8 45.12 70.59 -24.28
CA LYS A 8 44.60 71.98 -24.40
C LYS A 8 43.85 72.22 -25.71
N GLU A 9 44.28 71.59 -26.81
CA GLU A 9 43.64 71.70 -28.12
C GLU A 9 42.50 70.70 -28.35
N ARG A 10 42.18 69.85 -27.36
CA ARG A 10 41.14 68.80 -27.47
C ARG A 10 39.78 69.33 -27.96
N ASN A 11 39.38 70.53 -27.52
CA ASN A 11 38.12 71.17 -27.90
C ASN A 11 38.12 71.71 -29.34
N ASN A 12 39.30 71.90 -29.94
CA ASN A 12 39.48 72.42 -31.30
C ASN A 12 39.79 71.30 -32.32
N MET A 13 39.98 70.05 -31.85
CA MET A 13 40.34 68.90 -32.68
C MET A 13 39.13 68.29 -33.39
N SER A 14 39.25 67.96 -34.67
CA SER A 14 38.19 67.27 -35.40
C SER A 14 38.00 65.83 -34.92
N TYR A 15 36.80 65.26 -35.10
CA TYR A 15 36.51 63.86 -34.75
C TYR A 15 37.42 62.88 -35.51
N ALA A 16 37.76 63.19 -36.78
CA ALA A 16 38.63 62.36 -37.61
C ALA A 16 40.06 62.36 -37.08
N ASP A 17 40.60 63.53 -36.70
CA ASP A 17 41.95 63.65 -36.16
C ASP A 17 42.07 62.97 -34.79
N PHE A 18 41.06 63.13 -33.94
CA PHE A 18 41.02 62.47 -32.64
C PHE A 18 40.97 60.94 -32.78
N ASN A 19 40.17 60.42 -33.71
CA ASN A 19 40.16 58.99 -34.01
C ASN A 19 41.47 58.49 -34.65
N ALA A 20 42.13 59.31 -35.46
CA ALA A 20 43.46 58.99 -35.99
C ALA A 20 44.47 58.85 -34.84
N LEU A 21 44.44 59.75 -33.86
CA LEU A 21 45.29 59.65 -32.66
C LEU A 21 45.03 58.37 -31.86
N LYS A 22 43.77 57.98 -31.65
CA LYS A 22 43.42 56.73 -30.96
C LYS A 22 44.04 55.49 -31.62
N ASN A 23 44.12 55.51 -32.94
CA ASN A 23 44.58 54.38 -33.75
C ASN A 23 46.02 54.55 -34.25
N THR A 24 46.82 55.44 -33.64
CA THR A 24 48.23 55.64 -34.00
C THR A 24 49.13 55.22 -32.85
N LYS A 25 50.26 54.57 -33.16
CA LYS A 25 51.29 54.24 -32.16
C LYS A 25 52.18 55.47 -31.92
N PHE A 26 51.88 56.26 -30.89
CA PHE A 26 52.66 57.45 -30.59
C PHE A 26 53.06 57.61 -29.11
N LEU A 27 52.41 56.87 -28.20
CA LEU A 27 52.71 56.91 -26.77
C LEU A 27 53.82 55.92 -26.40
N GLN A 28 54.69 56.31 -25.49
CA GLN A 28 55.76 55.45 -24.96
C GLN A 28 55.24 54.58 -23.81
N GLY A 29 55.70 53.33 -23.75
CA GLY A 29 55.30 52.39 -22.71
C GLY A 29 56.44 51.56 -22.17
N THR A 30 56.40 51.27 -20.88
CA THR A 30 57.38 50.50 -20.13
C THR A 30 56.70 49.37 -19.34
N THR A 31 57.47 48.53 -18.67
CA THR A 31 56.97 47.54 -17.71
C THR A 31 57.64 47.76 -16.37
N LEU A 32 57.00 47.37 -15.26
CA LEU A 32 57.48 47.62 -13.88
C LEU A 32 58.93 47.19 -13.60
N LYS A 33 59.47 46.19 -14.31
CA LYS A 33 60.83 45.67 -14.09
C LYS A 33 61.84 46.07 -15.16
N SER A 34 61.43 46.84 -16.18
CA SER A 34 62.32 47.27 -17.25
C SER A 34 63.06 48.55 -16.85
N ASN A 35 64.36 48.44 -16.57
CA ASN A 35 65.25 49.60 -16.39
C ASN A 35 65.66 50.26 -17.72
N ARG A 36 65.16 49.78 -18.86
CA ARG A 36 65.46 50.33 -20.18
C ARG A 36 64.28 51.15 -20.69
N LYS A 37 64.56 52.42 -21.03
CA LYS A 37 63.72 53.26 -21.89
C LYS A 37 63.62 52.57 -23.26
N ASN A 38 62.69 51.64 -23.40
CA ASN A 38 62.39 51.08 -24.72
C ASN A 38 61.69 52.18 -25.52
N GLU A 39 62.30 52.66 -26.61
CA GLU A 39 61.72 53.65 -27.53
C GLU A 39 60.51 53.13 -28.32
N GLN A 40 59.91 52.02 -27.87
CA GLN A 40 58.77 51.40 -28.53
C GLN A 40 57.50 52.20 -28.27
N LYS A 41 56.87 52.63 -29.36
CA LYS A 41 55.58 53.32 -29.33
C LYS A 41 54.43 52.30 -29.36
N TYR A 42 53.42 52.54 -28.53
CA TYR A 42 52.23 51.72 -28.39
C TYR A 42 50.99 52.51 -28.79
N PHE A 43 49.91 51.79 -29.11
CA PHE A 43 48.60 52.41 -29.23
C PHE A 43 48.11 52.83 -27.84
N PRO A 44 47.37 53.95 -27.72
CA PRO A 44 46.78 54.35 -26.45
C PRO A 44 46.00 53.22 -25.76
N HIS A 45 45.23 52.43 -26.50
CA HIS A 45 44.45 51.32 -25.95
C HIS A 45 45.25 50.10 -25.48
N ASP A 46 46.56 50.02 -25.77
CA ASP A 46 47.44 48.95 -25.28
C ASP A 46 48.13 49.33 -23.96
N LEU A 47 48.08 50.61 -23.60
CA LEU A 47 48.73 51.16 -22.42
C LEU A 47 47.78 51.22 -21.23
N HIS A 48 48.35 51.03 -20.05
CA HIS A 48 47.68 51.18 -18.77
C HIS A 48 48.35 52.29 -17.97
N PHE A 49 47.64 52.95 -17.07
CA PHE A 49 48.27 53.89 -16.16
C PHE A 49 49.23 53.16 -15.18
N PRO A 50 50.35 53.78 -14.76
CA PRO A 50 51.34 53.13 -13.89
C PRO A 50 50.78 52.53 -12.61
N PHE A 51 49.82 53.21 -11.97
CA PHE A 51 49.18 52.75 -10.73
C PHE A 51 48.53 51.37 -10.89
N VAL A 52 48.04 51.03 -12.10
CA VAL A 52 47.36 49.75 -12.36
C VAL A 52 48.34 48.59 -12.22
N ALA A 53 49.55 48.73 -12.76
CA ALA A 53 50.55 47.68 -12.64
C ALA A 53 51.09 47.61 -11.21
N GLU A 54 51.27 48.75 -10.54
CA GLU A 54 51.72 48.81 -9.15
C GLU A 54 50.74 48.09 -8.20
N GLN A 55 49.44 48.36 -8.32
CA GLN A 55 48.39 47.68 -7.56
C GLN A 55 48.36 46.17 -7.82
N LEU A 56 48.52 45.75 -9.10
CA LEU A 56 48.50 44.33 -9.48
C LEU A 56 49.85 43.62 -9.30
N ILE A 57 50.93 44.33 -8.98
CA ILE A 57 52.32 43.85 -8.98
C ILE A 57 52.65 43.11 -10.30
N TRP A 58 52.10 43.61 -11.42
CA TRP A 58 52.11 42.89 -12.69
C TRP A 58 53.29 43.30 -13.59
N SER A 59 54.43 42.65 -13.40
CA SER A 59 55.68 42.96 -14.12
C SER A 59 55.65 42.88 -15.66
N LYS A 60 54.64 42.26 -16.26
CA LYS A 60 54.48 42.13 -17.71
C LYS A 60 53.42 43.07 -18.29
N LEU A 61 52.66 43.80 -17.45
CA LEU A 61 51.67 44.76 -17.92
C LEU A 61 52.39 45.97 -18.51
N ILE A 62 51.99 46.37 -19.72
CA ILE A 62 52.55 47.53 -20.40
C ILE A 62 51.87 48.77 -19.83
N ILE A 63 52.67 49.62 -19.19
CA ILE A 63 52.24 50.88 -18.59
C ILE A 63 52.75 52.07 -19.39
N LEU A 64 52.04 53.19 -19.29
CA LEU A 64 52.47 54.47 -19.82
C LEU A 64 53.78 54.90 -19.17
N ASP A 65 54.77 55.30 -19.97
CA ASP A 65 56.06 55.83 -19.48
C ASP A 65 55.93 57.29 -19.00
N TRP A 66 55.06 57.49 -18.01
CA TRP A 66 54.83 58.79 -17.38
C TRP A 66 54.35 58.60 -15.95
N TYR A 67 55.30 58.72 -15.01
CA TYR A 67 55.06 58.57 -13.58
C TYR A 67 54.60 59.90 -12.96
N GLY A 68 53.65 59.85 -12.04
CA GLY A 68 53.19 61.03 -11.27
C GLY A 68 52.16 61.93 -11.96
N ILE A 69 51.43 61.44 -12.96
CA ILE A 69 50.27 62.16 -13.53
C ILE A 69 49.19 62.28 -12.44
N ASP A 70 48.74 63.51 -12.17
CA ASP A 70 47.61 63.76 -11.28
C ASP A 70 46.30 63.25 -11.91
N SER A 71 45.53 62.45 -11.17
CA SER A 71 44.26 61.88 -11.64
C SER A 71 43.18 62.93 -11.91
N TYR A 72 43.35 64.15 -11.38
CA TYR A 72 42.46 65.29 -11.64
C TYR A 72 42.94 66.22 -12.77
N SER A 73 44.07 65.89 -13.41
CA SER A 73 44.63 66.71 -14.50
C SER A 73 43.86 66.59 -15.81
N LEU A 74 43.93 67.63 -16.65
CA LEU A 74 43.37 67.63 -18.01
C LEU A 74 44.06 66.60 -18.89
N GLU A 75 45.36 66.38 -18.66
CA GLU A 75 46.19 65.40 -19.34
C GLU A 75 45.73 63.97 -19.04
N TYR A 76 45.39 63.68 -17.78
CA TYR A 76 44.84 62.38 -17.38
C TYR A 76 43.50 62.11 -18.07
N ALA A 77 42.58 63.08 -18.02
CA ALA A 77 41.28 62.98 -18.69
C ALA A 77 41.45 62.77 -20.21
N PHE A 78 42.35 63.52 -20.85
CA PHE A 78 42.65 63.38 -22.28
C PHE A 78 43.26 62.02 -22.65
N LEU A 79 44.21 61.50 -21.85
CA LEU A 79 44.80 60.17 -22.06
C LEU A 79 43.77 59.06 -21.90
N LYS A 80 42.86 59.20 -20.92
CA LYS A 80 41.72 58.31 -20.74
C LYS A 80 40.79 58.34 -21.95
N GLU A 81 40.47 59.54 -22.47
CA GLU A 81 39.64 59.67 -23.67
C GLU A 81 40.30 59.06 -24.91
N LEU A 82 41.64 59.16 -25.05
CA LEU A 82 42.43 58.54 -26.11
C LEU A 82 42.44 57.01 -26.04
N GLY A 83 42.20 56.43 -24.86
CA GLY A 83 42.06 54.99 -24.68
C GLY A 83 43.08 54.36 -23.73
N VAL A 84 43.94 55.15 -23.07
CA VAL A 84 44.81 54.62 -22.00
C VAL A 84 43.94 54.08 -20.88
N ARG A 85 44.18 52.83 -20.49
CA ARG A 85 43.26 52.06 -19.65
C ARG A 85 43.53 52.27 -18.16
N GLU A 86 42.45 52.52 -17.41
CA GLU A 86 42.45 52.53 -15.94
C GLU A 86 42.37 51.13 -15.33
N ALA A 87 42.10 50.11 -16.15
CA ALA A 87 42.01 48.71 -15.71
C ALA A 87 42.36 47.77 -16.88
N PRO A 88 42.95 46.58 -16.64
CA PRO A 88 43.23 45.62 -17.70
C PRO A 88 41.96 45.12 -18.40
N ASP A 89 42.12 44.53 -19.58
CA ASP A 89 41.01 43.82 -20.23
C ASP A 89 40.49 42.67 -19.35
N LEU A 90 39.19 42.41 -19.36
CA LEU A 90 38.57 41.37 -18.53
C LEU A 90 39.21 40.00 -18.78
N GLN A 91 39.42 39.58 -20.03
CA GLN A 91 40.03 38.27 -20.33
C GLN A 91 41.49 38.21 -19.90
N MET A 92 42.21 39.32 -20.01
CA MET A 92 43.59 39.45 -19.55
C MET A 92 43.66 39.32 -18.02
N LEU A 93 42.74 39.95 -17.30
CA LEU A 93 42.65 39.88 -15.84
C LEU A 93 42.25 38.49 -15.34
N LEU A 94 41.24 37.84 -15.95
CA LEU A 94 40.83 36.48 -15.59
C LEU A 94 41.97 35.47 -15.77
N LYS A 95 42.71 35.54 -16.90
CA LYS A 95 43.91 34.72 -17.11
C LYS A 95 44.99 34.97 -16.06
N ARG A 96 45.13 36.21 -15.61
CA ARG A 96 46.10 36.57 -14.56
C ARG A 96 45.71 35.96 -13.21
N ILE A 97 44.42 35.96 -12.86
CA ILE A 97 43.91 35.30 -11.64
C ILE A 97 44.28 33.81 -11.64
N VAL A 98 44.06 33.12 -12.76
CA VAL A 98 44.43 31.70 -12.92
C VAL A 98 45.94 31.49 -12.75
N GLN A 99 46.77 32.32 -13.40
CA GLN A 99 48.23 32.23 -13.27
C GLN A 99 48.74 32.46 -11.85
N GLU A 100 48.16 33.42 -11.13
CA GLU A 100 48.52 33.68 -9.72
C GLU A 100 48.10 32.53 -8.82
N HIS A 101 46.90 31.98 -9.04
CA HIS A 101 46.43 30.79 -8.34
C HIS A 101 47.38 29.60 -8.54
N ASP A 102 47.71 29.26 -9.79
CA ASP A 102 48.61 28.15 -10.12
C ASP A 102 50.00 28.36 -9.52
N TYR A 103 50.53 29.59 -9.56
CA TYR A 103 51.80 29.93 -8.95
C TYR A 103 51.79 29.71 -7.43
N TYR A 104 50.74 30.13 -6.73
CA TYR A 104 50.61 29.91 -5.29
C TYR A 104 50.41 28.43 -4.93
N GLN A 105 49.79 27.64 -5.81
CA GLN A 105 49.72 26.19 -5.63
C GLN A 105 51.08 25.50 -5.81
N CYS A 106 51.88 25.89 -6.80
CA CYS A 106 53.17 25.25 -7.08
C CYS A 106 54.27 25.55 -6.04
N GLN A 107 54.23 26.70 -5.34
CA GLN A 107 55.27 27.05 -4.36
C GLN A 107 55.08 26.37 -2.99
N ASN A 108 53.85 25.98 -2.65
CA ASN A 108 53.51 25.42 -1.35
C ASN A 108 53.27 23.91 -1.45
N GLY A 109 54.33 23.13 -1.68
CA GLY A 109 54.29 21.65 -1.68
C GLY A 109 53.70 21.00 -0.40
N GLN A 110 53.35 21.80 0.61
CA GLN A 110 52.37 21.46 1.62
C GLN A 110 51.02 22.10 1.27
N ARG A 111 50.09 21.27 0.77
CA ARG A 111 48.66 21.54 0.96
C ARG A 111 48.45 21.84 2.44
N ARG A 112 47.75 22.93 2.77
CA ARG A 112 46.98 23.20 4.02
C ARG A 112 47.34 24.53 4.72
N LYS A 113 46.28 25.28 5.02
CA LYS A 113 46.12 26.42 5.96
C LYS A 113 46.37 27.86 5.47
N ASN A 114 47.38 28.17 4.65
CA ASN A 114 47.70 29.58 4.28
C ASN A 114 47.53 29.87 2.78
N TYR A 115 46.35 29.62 2.22
CA TYR A 115 46.05 30.04 0.84
C TYR A 115 45.97 31.56 0.76
N LYS A 116 46.76 32.16 -0.13
CA LYS A 116 46.70 33.59 -0.42
C LYS A 116 45.80 33.82 -1.63
N LEU A 117 44.83 34.73 -1.50
CA LEU A 117 43.99 35.13 -2.62
C LEU A 117 44.84 35.79 -3.73
N PRO A 118 44.53 35.54 -5.00
CA PRO A 118 45.14 36.27 -6.12
C PRO A 118 44.93 37.78 -5.98
N ILE A 119 46.00 38.56 -6.14
CA ILE A 119 45.94 40.03 -6.09
C ILE A 119 45.07 40.56 -7.23
N ALA A 120 45.13 39.89 -8.39
CA ALA A 120 44.26 40.19 -9.51
C ALA A 120 42.77 39.98 -9.20
N LEU A 121 42.42 39.09 -8.25
CA LEU A 121 41.04 38.87 -7.82
C LEU A 121 40.56 40.01 -6.90
N GLU A 122 41.43 40.49 -6.01
CA GLU A 122 41.16 41.67 -5.16
C GLU A 122 40.93 42.92 -6.02
N PHE A 123 41.82 43.17 -6.99
CA PHE A 123 41.65 44.26 -7.95
C PHE A 123 40.36 44.13 -8.76
N PHE A 124 40.01 42.91 -9.20
CA PHE A 124 38.75 42.64 -9.90
C PHE A 124 37.55 42.99 -9.02
N ALA A 125 37.54 42.58 -7.74
CA ALA A 125 36.46 42.85 -6.81
C ALA A 125 36.25 44.36 -6.58
N GLU A 126 37.35 45.09 -6.34
CA GLU A 126 37.33 46.53 -6.10
C GLU A 126 36.83 47.35 -7.30
N ASN A 127 37.15 46.90 -8.52
CA ASN A 127 36.92 47.67 -9.75
C ASN A 127 35.75 47.15 -10.60
N PHE A 128 35.06 46.08 -10.16
CA PHE A 128 34.00 45.42 -10.92
C PHE A 128 32.90 46.38 -11.36
N GLN A 129 32.31 47.11 -10.42
CA GLN A 129 31.16 47.97 -10.72
C GLN A 129 31.53 49.10 -11.68
N LYS A 130 32.75 49.64 -11.58
CA LYS A 130 33.23 50.77 -12.36
C LYS A 130 33.63 50.39 -13.78
N HIS A 131 34.26 49.22 -13.97
CA HIS A 131 34.93 48.89 -15.24
C HIS A 131 34.40 47.63 -15.95
N TYR A 132 33.79 46.69 -15.23
CA TYR A 132 33.44 45.37 -15.78
C TYR A 132 31.93 45.06 -15.79
N SER A 133 31.13 45.72 -14.95
CA SER A 133 29.69 45.44 -14.79
C SER A 133 28.88 45.53 -16.08
N THR A 134 29.19 46.48 -16.96
CA THR A 134 28.44 46.72 -18.21
C THR A 134 28.75 45.70 -19.31
N ILE A 135 29.94 45.11 -19.27
CA ILE A 135 30.39 44.07 -20.23
C ILE A 135 30.21 42.66 -19.69
N TRP A 136 29.89 42.52 -18.40
CA TRP A 136 29.76 41.23 -17.73
C TRP A 136 28.51 40.47 -18.20
N LYS A 137 28.72 39.24 -18.65
CA LYS A 137 27.65 38.26 -18.92
C LYS A 137 28.13 36.90 -18.44
N THR A 138 27.48 36.36 -17.42
CA THR A 138 27.85 35.07 -16.79
C THR A 138 27.97 33.94 -17.81
N SER A 139 27.05 33.86 -18.79
CA SER A 139 27.07 32.83 -19.84
C SER A 139 28.32 32.86 -20.74
N ASN A 140 28.97 34.02 -20.88
CA ASN A 140 30.13 34.19 -21.75
C ASN A 140 31.44 33.80 -21.04
N ILE A 141 31.42 33.58 -19.72
CA ILE A 141 32.60 33.28 -18.92
C ILE A 141 32.65 31.78 -18.65
N GLN A 142 33.29 31.04 -19.57
CA GLN A 142 33.48 29.59 -19.45
C GLN A 142 34.78 29.22 -18.71
N GLN A 143 35.72 30.16 -18.58
CA GLN A 143 37.00 29.91 -17.93
C GLN A 143 36.81 29.88 -16.40
N PRO A 144 37.20 28.78 -15.72
CA PRO A 144 37.20 28.73 -14.26
C PRO A 144 38.26 29.68 -13.69
N PHE A 145 37.86 30.57 -12.79
CA PHE A 145 38.78 31.53 -12.15
C PHE A 145 38.45 31.82 -10.69
N LEU A 146 37.31 31.33 -10.19
CA LEU A 146 36.85 31.58 -8.82
C LEU A 146 37.39 30.51 -7.87
N PRO A 147 38.21 30.88 -6.87
CA PRO A 147 38.69 29.92 -5.87
C PRO A 147 37.53 29.33 -5.05
N SER A 148 37.47 28.01 -5.00
CA SER A 148 36.35 27.24 -4.42
C SER A 148 36.84 25.91 -3.85
N ARG A 149 36.00 25.24 -3.06
CA ARG A 149 36.24 23.90 -2.50
C ARG A 149 35.17 22.93 -2.97
N PHE A 150 35.51 21.66 -3.17
CA PHE A 150 34.55 20.62 -3.54
C PHE A 150 34.68 19.40 -2.61
N LEU A 151 33.56 18.96 -2.05
CA LEU A 151 33.52 18.08 -0.87
C LEU A 151 33.68 16.57 -1.15
N THR A 152 33.91 16.15 -2.40
CA THR A 152 33.67 14.74 -2.80
C THR A 152 34.92 13.89 -3.00
N LYS A 153 36.13 14.38 -2.73
CA LYS A 153 37.35 13.54 -2.81
C LYS A 153 38.20 13.68 -1.56
N THR A 154 38.54 12.51 -1.02
CA THR A 154 39.54 12.27 0.02
C THR A 154 40.57 13.40 0.17
N ASN A 155 40.41 14.17 1.25
CA ASN A 155 41.08 15.42 1.64
C ASN A 155 40.27 16.70 1.38
N ASP A 156 39.59 17.11 2.45
CA ASP A 156 38.80 18.32 2.73
C ASP A 156 39.54 19.67 2.54
N THR A 157 40.61 19.73 1.75
CA THR A 157 41.60 20.83 1.79
C THR A 157 42.05 21.38 0.44
N ASP A 158 41.60 20.82 -0.69
CA ASP A 158 42.04 21.27 -2.01
C ASP A 158 41.17 22.42 -2.52
N ILE A 159 41.84 23.51 -2.92
CA ILE A 159 41.19 24.68 -3.51
C ILE A 159 41.25 24.50 -5.03
N ILE A 160 40.10 24.54 -5.68
CA ILE A 160 39.94 24.45 -7.13
C ILE A 160 39.43 25.77 -7.69
N LEU A 161 39.66 26.02 -8.97
CA LEU A 161 39.01 27.10 -9.69
C LEU A 161 37.71 26.60 -10.31
N SER A 162 36.62 27.30 -10.02
CA SER A 162 35.30 27.05 -10.60
C SER A 162 34.87 28.20 -11.51
N ALA A 163 34.01 27.87 -12.47
CA ALA A 163 33.31 28.86 -13.28
C ALA A 163 32.13 29.45 -12.49
N PRO A 164 31.69 30.70 -12.80
CA PRO A 164 30.61 31.35 -12.06
C PRO A 164 29.26 30.60 -12.07
N ASP A 165 29.00 29.80 -13.11
CA ASP A 165 27.78 29.00 -13.28
C ASP A 165 27.80 27.66 -12.51
N LYS A 166 28.97 27.25 -12.02
CA LYS A 166 29.20 25.95 -11.33
C LYS A 166 29.63 26.11 -9.87
N VAL A 167 29.43 27.31 -9.31
CA VAL A 167 29.84 27.63 -7.95
C VAL A 167 28.72 28.32 -7.19
N TYR A 168 28.60 27.98 -5.90
CA TYR A 168 27.59 28.54 -5.00
C TYR A 168 28.24 29.05 -3.71
N LYS A 169 27.55 29.92 -2.98
CA LYS A 169 28.07 30.45 -1.71
C LYS A 169 28.04 29.41 -0.60
N SER A 170 26.93 28.69 -0.50
CA SER A 170 26.71 27.74 0.58
C SER A 170 27.20 26.35 0.20
N SER A 171 27.63 25.62 1.24
CA SER A 171 28.13 24.25 1.14
C SER A 171 27.10 23.34 0.45
N ASN A 172 27.55 22.54 -0.51
CA ASN A 172 26.69 21.60 -1.24
C ASN A 172 27.48 20.36 -1.72
N PRO A 173 26.82 19.20 -1.87
CA PRO A 173 27.46 17.97 -2.31
C PRO A 173 27.68 17.88 -3.84
N LEU A 174 27.16 18.85 -4.62
CA LEU A 174 27.03 18.73 -6.07
C LEU A 174 28.16 19.43 -6.86
N CYS A 175 28.57 20.61 -6.39
CA CYS A 175 29.44 21.55 -7.10
C CYS A 175 30.43 22.26 -6.17
N GLY A 176 31.29 23.10 -6.73
CA GLY A 176 32.21 23.93 -5.95
C GLY A 176 31.46 24.90 -5.03
N THR A 177 31.93 25.02 -3.79
CA THR A 177 31.50 26.04 -2.82
C THR A 177 32.56 27.14 -2.79
N LEU A 178 32.17 28.40 -2.92
CA LEU A 178 33.10 29.52 -2.83
C LEU A 178 33.82 29.55 -1.48
N LEU A 179 35.08 29.97 -1.50
CA LEU A 179 35.81 30.23 -0.26
C LEU A 179 35.15 31.38 0.52
N PRO A 180 35.01 31.29 1.86
CA PRO A 180 34.46 32.36 2.67
C PRO A 180 35.18 33.70 2.48
N GLU A 181 36.49 33.66 2.28
CA GLU A 181 37.32 34.84 2.03
C GLU A 181 36.97 35.51 0.69
N VAL A 182 36.60 34.72 -0.33
CA VAL A 182 36.17 35.23 -1.64
C VAL A 182 34.77 35.85 -1.55
N VAL A 183 33.86 35.23 -0.79
CA VAL A 183 32.52 35.79 -0.55
C VAL A 183 32.62 37.13 0.18
N GLN A 184 33.43 37.19 1.25
CA GLN A 184 33.68 38.43 1.99
C GLN A 184 34.31 39.52 1.11
N LEU A 185 35.28 39.14 0.27
CA LEU A 185 35.93 40.07 -0.67
C LEU A 185 34.91 40.70 -1.62
N PHE A 186 34.02 39.90 -2.22
CA PHE A 186 33.02 40.44 -3.15
C PHE A 186 31.94 41.26 -2.43
N GLU A 187 31.32 40.73 -1.38
CA GLU A 187 30.24 41.41 -0.67
C GLU A 187 30.69 42.73 0.00
N LYS A 188 31.99 42.90 0.26
CA LYS A 188 32.58 44.18 0.69
C LYS A 188 32.47 45.27 -0.38
N HIS A 189 32.50 44.91 -1.66
CA HIS A 189 32.55 45.86 -2.78
C HIS A 189 31.24 45.93 -3.57
N PHE A 190 30.54 44.81 -3.78
CA PHE A 190 29.26 44.76 -4.49
C PHE A 190 28.50 43.44 -4.20
N ASN A 191 27.19 43.41 -4.49
CA ASN A 191 26.40 42.19 -4.34
C ASN A 191 26.85 41.12 -5.34
N ILE A 192 27.43 40.03 -4.84
CA ILE A 192 28.01 38.94 -5.64
C ILE A 192 27.00 38.26 -6.58
N SER A 193 25.70 38.42 -6.34
CA SER A 193 24.64 37.96 -7.26
C SER A 193 24.76 38.60 -8.65
N LEU A 194 25.41 39.76 -8.77
CA LEU A 194 25.74 40.40 -10.05
C LEU A 194 26.69 39.54 -10.91
N LEU A 195 27.45 38.63 -10.32
CA LEU A 195 28.26 37.65 -11.04
C LEU A 195 27.45 36.45 -11.53
N GLY A 196 26.17 36.34 -11.14
CA GLY A 196 25.31 35.18 -11.38
C GLY A 196 25.45 34.07 -10.34
N ILE A 197 26.12 34.35 -9.21
CA ILE A 197 26.38 33.38 -8.15
C ILE A 197 25.27 33.49 -7.10
N THR A 198 24.59 32.38 -6.82
CA THR A 198 23.50 32.31 -5.84
C THR A 198 23.93 31.59 -4.55
N GLU A 199 23.07 31.67 -3.53
CA GLU A 199 23.27 30.93 -2.26
C GLU A 199 23.31 29.41 -2.48
N HIS A 200 22.30 28.90 -3.19
CA HIS A 200 22.14 27.49 -3.54
C HIS A 200 21.72 27.35 -5.02
N PRO A 201 21.97 26.19 -5.66
CA PRO A 201 21.34 25.83 -6.93
C PRO A 201 19.82 25.75 -6.77
N THR A 202 19.09 26.06 -7.84
CA THR A 202 17.68 25.67 -7.92
C THR A 202 17.56 24.15 -7.99
N LEU A 203 16.43 23.59 -7.52
CA LEU A 203 16.21 22.14 -7.56
C LEU A 203 16.37 21.53 -8.97
N THR A 204 16.01 22.28 -10.02
CA THR A 204 16.20 21.84 -11.41
C THR A 204 17.68 21.80 -11.81
N GLN A 205 18.45 22.86 -11.52
CA GLN A 205 19.89 22.89 -11.78
C GLN A 205 20.63 21.80 -11.00
N ALA A 206 20.29 21.63 -9.72
CA ALA A 206 20.85 20.58 -8.88
C ALA A 206 20.63 19.20 -9.51
N PHE A 207 19.40 18.90 -9.96
CA PHE A 207 19.10 17.63 -10.59
C PHE A 207 19.75 17.44 -11.96
N ASP A 208 19.86 18.48 -12.77
CA ASP A 208 20.56 18.42 -14.06
C ASP A 208 22.04 18.06 -13.86
N ILE A 209 22.70 18.63 -12.84
CA ILE A 209 24.08 18.30 -12.46
C ILE A 209 24.20 16.83 -12.00
N ILE A 210 23.24 16.35 -11.21
CA ILE A 210 23.20 14.93 -10.78
C ILE A 210 23.07 14.01 -11.99
N MET A 211 22.25 14.37 -12.98
CA MET A 211 22.07 13.56 -14.19
C MET A 211 23.32 13.54 -15.09
N GLU A 212 24.06 14.65 -15.19
CA GLU A 212 25.34 14.71 -15.92
C GLU A 212 26.40 13.79 -15.30
N ARG A 213 26.42 13.67 -13.96
CA ARG A 213 27.40 12.88 -13.19
C ARG A 213 26.76 11.67 -12.50
N LYS A 214 25.78 11.06 -13.17
CA LYS A 214 24.91 10.02 -12.63
C LYS A 214 25.65 8.90 -11.89
N THR A 215 26.71 8.36 -12.50
CA THR A 215 27.46 7.21 -11.97
C THR A 215 28.40 7.56 -10.82
N GLU A 216 28.78 8.83 -10.69
CA GLU A 216 29.67 9.30 -9.62
C GLU A 216 28.85 9.75 -8.39
N LEU A 217 27.69 10.37 -8.62
CA LEU A 217 26.88 10.98 -7.56
C LEU A 217 25.76 10.09 -7.04
N LEU A 218 25.17 9.17 -7.83
CA LEU A 218 24.06 8.33 -7.37
C LEU A 218 24.54 6.93 -6.98
N THR A 219 25.46 6.87 -6.00
CA THR A 219 25.85 5.61 -5.34
C THR A 219 25.03 5.41 -4.07
N LEU A 220 25.02 4.20 -3.52
CA LEU A 220 24.29 3.91 -2.27
C LEU A 220 24.80 4.74 -1.09
N GLU A 221 26.11 5.01 -1.04
CA GLU A 221 26.74 5.79 0.02
C GLU A 221 26.40 7.29 -0.07
N SER A 222 26.36 7.85 -1.29
CA SER A 222 26.12 9.28 -1.50
C SER A 222 24.64 9.66 -1.59
N ALA A 223 23.76 8.71 -1.93
CA ALA A 223 22.33 8.96 -2.16
C ALA A 223 21.63 9.57 -0.94
N CYS A 224 21.94 9.09 0.27
CA CYS A 224 21.42 9.66 1.51
C CYS A 224 21.72 11.17 1.59
N HIS A 225 22.99 11.56 1.50
CA HIS A 225 23.40 12.95 1.59
C HIS A 225 22.83 13.83 0.47
N ILE A 226 22.74 13.30 -0.76
CA ILE A 226 22.21 14.05 -1.90
C ILE A 226 20.70 14.25 -1.78
N PHE A 227 19.94 13.21 -1.46
CA PHE A 227 18.48 13.34 -1.33
C PHE A 227 18.08 14.20 -0.13
N SER A 228 18.80 14.11 1.00
CA SER A 228 18.62 15.05 2.11
C SER A 228 18.90 16.49 1.70
N TYR A 229 19.96 16.73 0.93
CA TYR A 229 20.27 18.06 0.40
C TYR A 229 19.17 18.58 -0.55
N LEU A 230 18.68 17.74 -1.47
CA LEU A 230 17.59 18.12 -2.37
C LEU A 230 16.28 18.43 -1.63
N ASN A 231 16.03 17.77 -0.49
CA ASN A 231 14.87 18.06 0.36
C ASN A 231 14.87 19.49 0.90
N GLY A 232 16.06 20.05 1.15
CA GLY A 232 16.24 21.41 1.65
C GLY A 232 16.16 22.51 0.58
N LEU A 233 16.03 22.15 -0.70
CA LEU A 233 15.96 23.12 -1.80
C LEU A 233 14.51 23.47 -2.16
N ASP A 234 14.25 24.76 -2.37
CA ASP A 234 12.98 25.23 -2.90
C ASP A 234 12.83 24.93 -4.41
N GLY A 235 11.58 24.75 -4.84
CA GLY A 235 11.24 24.59 -6.26
C GLY A 235 10.61 23.25 -6.64
N LEU A 236 10.23 22.43 -5.67
CA LEU A 236 9.44 21.23 -5.92
C LEU A 236 8.04 21.63 -6.45
N ASN A 237 7.75 21.27 -7.70
CA ASN A 237 6.46 21.54 -8.34
C ASN A 237 5.98 20.32 -9.12
N GLN A 238 4.70 20.31 -9.49
CA GLN A 238 4.10 19.16 -10.20
C GLN A 238 4.75 18.84 -11.55
N VAL A 239 5.28 19.84 -12.26
CA VAL A 239 5.97 19.63 -13.56
C VAL A 239 7.28 18.89 -13.34
N PHE A 240 8.03 19.30 -12.31
CA PHE A 240 9.29 18.68 -11.94
C PHE A 240 9.09 17.26 -11.39
N ILE A 241 8.09 17.04 -10.53
CA ILE A 241 7.73 15.71 -10.02
C ILE A 241 7.38 14.76 -11.19
N LYS A 242 6.60 15.21 -12.18
CA LYS A 242 6.29 14.41 -13.39
C LYS A 242 7.52 14.11 -14.24
N ARG A 243 8.52 15.00 -14.26
CA ARG A 243 9.81 14.74 -14.92
C ARG A 243 10.56 13.64 -14.18
N LEU A 244 10.63 13.73 -12.85
CA LEU A 244 11.34 12.77 -12.00
C LEU A 244 10.73 11.37 -12.00
N SER A 245 9.40 11.26 -12.01
CA SER A 245 8.70 9.97 -11.99
C SER A 245 9.06 9.05 -13.16
N ASN A 246 9.51 9.63 -14.28
CA ASN A 246 9.89 8.89 -15.49
C ASN A 246 11.39 8.56 -15.57
N ILE A 247 12.22 9.14 -14.70
CA ILE A 247 13.68 9.00 -14.74
C ILE A 247 14.13 8.00 -13.67
N ALA A 248 15.02 7.09 -14.05
CA ALA A 248 15.64 6.17 -13.11
C ALA A 248 16.85 6.83 -12.42
N PHE A 249 16.72 7.17 -11.14
CA PHE A 249 17.76 7.87 -10.38
C PHE A 249 17.95 7.38 -8.94
N ILE A 250 17.14 6.44 -8.46
CA ILE A 250 17.23 5.92 -7.09
C ILE A 250 18.14 4.69 -7.09
N PRO A 251 19.31 4.70 -6.42
CA PRO A 251 20.20 3.55 -6.42
C PRO A 251 19.65 2.41 -5.56
N LEU A 252 19.76 1.19 -6.08
CA LEU A 252 19.39 -0.04 -5.41
C LEU A 252 20.44 -1.11 -5.69
N GLU A 253 20.87 -1.83 -4.66
CA GLU A 253 21.73 -3.00 -4.82
C GLU A 253 20.89 -4.24 -5.10
N VAL A 254 21.03 -4.80 -6.30
CA VAL A 254 20.38 -6.06 -6.66
C VAL A 254 21.47 -7.07 -6.95
N SER A 255 21.61 -8.10 -6.12
CA SER A 255 22.59 -9.18 -6.29
C SER A 255 24.05 -8.68 -6.44
N GLY A 256 24.44 -7.65 -5.67
CA GLY A 256 25.79 -7.08 -5.70
C GLY A 256 26.04 -6.09 -6.84
N VAL A 257 25.03 -5.79 -7.67
CA VAL A 257 25.12 -4.79 -8.74
C VAL A 257 24.27 -3.58 -8.37
N SER A 258 24.89 -2.40 -8.32
CA SER A 258 24.17 -1.14 -8.13
C SER A 258 23.44 -0.76 -9.42
N THR A 259 22.12 -0.69 -9.34
CA THR A 259 21.23 -0.30 -10.44
C THR A 259 20.41 0.91 -10.05
N LEU A 260 20.03 1.73 -11.04
CA LEU A 260 19.21 2.91 -10.80
C LEU A 260 17.77 2.61 -11.17
N MET A 261 16.88 2.88 -10.23
CA MET A 261 15.45 2.56 -10.30
C MET A 261 14.63 3.84 -10.46
N LYS A 262 13.45 3.68 -11.07
CA LYS A 262 12.43 4.73 -11.13
C LYS A 262 11.68 4.81 -9.80
N PRO A 263 11.10 5.98 -9.44
CA PRO A 263 10.29 6.13 -8.24
C PRO A 263 9.13 5.13 -8.11
N SER A 264 8.54 4.69 -9.22
CA SER A 264 7.48 3.70 -9.24
C SER A 264 7.95 2.30 -8.82
N HIS A 265 9.23 1.96 -9.06
CA HIS A 265 9.75 0.60 -8.93
C HIS A 265 10.38 0.29 -7.58
N VAL A 266 10.37 1.24 -6.65
CA VAL A 266 10.94 1.11 -5.29
C VAL A 266 9.97 1.69 -4.27
N PHE A 267 10.07 1.21 -3.03
CA PHE A 267 9.20 1.62 -1.94
C PHE A 267 10.02 1.97 -0.70
N ILE A 268 9.50 2.81 0.18
CA ILE A 268 10.21 3.18 1.41
C ILE A 268 9.89 2.17 2.51
N LYS A 269 10.92 1.57 3.10
CA LYS A 269 10.75 0.61 4.19
C LYS A 269 10.05 1.30 5.36
N GLN A 270 8.83 0.88 5.68
CA GLN A 270 8.21 1.23 6.96
C GLN A 270 8.83 0.33 8.02
N PHE A 271 9.36 0.94 9.08
CA PHE A 271 9.80 0.20 10.26
C PHE A 271 8.55 -0.31 11.00
N VAL A 272 7.95 -1.39 10.50
CA VAL A 272 6.89 -2.10 11.20
C VAL A 272 7.59 -3.15 12.05
N PRO A 273 7.53 -3.09 13.40
CA PRO A 273 7.95 -4.19 14.24
C PRO A 273 6.96 -5.35 14.05
N SER A 274 7.15 -6.16 13.01
CA SER A 274 6.32 -7.33 12.76
C SER A 274 6.73 -8.45 13.72
N VAL A 275 5.72 -9.07 14.34
CA VAL A 275 5.84 -10.18 15.31
C VAL A 275 6.45 -11.46 14.68
N ASP A 276 6.63 -11.51 13.36
CA ASP A 276 7.27 -12.61 12.65
C ASP A 276 8.42 -12.09 11.76
N GLU A 277 9.67 -12.17 12.23
CA GLU A 277 10.90 -11.87 11.45
C GLU A 277 11.11 -12.78 10.21
N THR A 278 10.15 -13.65 9.89
CA THR A 278 10.29 -14.68 8.84
C THR A 278 9.68 -14.30 7.47
N ILE A 279 8.99 -13.15 7.37
CA ILE A 279 8.23 -12.72 6.17
C ILE A 279 8.97 -11.64 5.35
N ASP A 280 10.11 -11.14 5.83
CA ASP A 280 10.70 -9.87 5.35
C ASP A 280 11.42 -9.94 3.97
N ASP A 281 11.57 -11.13 3.37
CA ASP A 281 12.30 -11.27 2.10
C ASP A 281 11.36 -11.15 0.88
N THR A 282 10.83 -9.95 0.69
CA THR A 282 10.12 -9.53 -0.54
C THR A 282 11.08 -9.08 -1.65
N SER A 283 12.37 -9.07 -1.36
CA SER A 283 13.47 -8.60 -2.21
C SER A 283 13.41 -9.22 -3.61
N GLY A 284 13.50 -8.38 -4.64
CA GLY A 284 13.43 -8.79 -6.05
C GLY A 284 12.01 -8.85 -6.62
N LEU A 285 10.96 -8.92 -5.80
CA LEU A 285 9.58 -8.69 -6.24
C LEU A 285 9.15 -7.26 -5.92
N ILE A 286 9.26 -6.88 -4.65
CA ILE A 286 8.98 -5.54 -4.13
C ILE A 286 10.27 -5.06 -3.47
N ASP A 287 10.91 -4.06 -4.06
CA ASP A 287 12.18 -3.56 -3.55
C ASP A 287 11.96 -2.38 -2.62
N TYR A 288 12.52 -2.47 -1.43
CA TYR A 288 12.46 -1.42 -0.43
C TYR A 288 13.81 -0.71 -0.31
N VAL A 289 13.75 0.61 -0.15
CA VAL A 289 14.91 1.47 0.09
C VAL A 289 14.71 2.24 1.39
N ASP A 290 15.83 2.57 2.04
CA ASP A 290 15.87 3.46 3.18
C ASP A 290 17.16 4.29 3.12
N PHE A 291 17.02 5.60 2.96
CA PHE A 291 18.13 6.55 2.94
C PHE A 291 18.13 7.48 4.16
N GLY A 292 17.34 7.18 5.20
CA GLY A 292 17.14 8.05 6.35
C GLY A 292 15.99 9.03 6.18
N THR A 293 15.63 9.73 7.27
CA THR A 293 14.37 10.49 7.38
C THR A 293 14.23 11.61 6.34
N GLU A 294 15.24 12.47 6.21
CA GLU A 294 15.20 13.63 5.30
C GLU A 294 15.23 13.22 3.82
N ALA A 295 16.09 12.27 3.47
CA ALA A 295 16.18 11.71 2.12
C ALA A 295 14.88 11.00 1.71
N ASN A 296 14.31 10.20 2.62
CA ASN A 296 13.04 9.52 2.39
C ASN A 296 11.89 10.53 2.25
N ALA A 297 11.88 11.64 2.99
CA ALA A 297 10.88 12.70 2.84
C ALA A 297 10.91 13.31 1.43
N PHE A 298 12.10 13.55 0.87
CA PHE A 298 12.23 13.98 -0.52
C PHE A 298 11.67 12.93 -1.50
N LEU A 299 12.01 11.66 -1.32
CA LEU A 299 11.51 10.58 -2.18
C LEU A 299 9.98 10.43 -2.13
N LEU A 300 9.38 10.57 -0.93
CA LEU A 300 7.92 10.62 -0.77
C LEU A 300 7.32 11.80 -1.54
N ALA A 301 7.93 12.98 -1.45
CA ALA A 301 7.49 14.18 -2.15
C ALA A 301 7.60 14.05 -3.69
N VAL A 302 8.55 13.25 -4.17
CA VAL A 302 8.70 12.88 -5.59
C VAL A 302 7.68 11.81 -6.04
N GLY A 303 7.02 11.13 -5.09
CA GLY A 303 5.95 10.15 -5.37
C GLY A 303 6.37 8.69 -5.17
N VAL A 304 7.49 8.42 -4.50
CA VAL A 304 7.79 7.07 -4.00
C VAL A 304 6.78 6.74 -2.88
N LEU A 305 6.26 5.52 -2.87
CA LEU A 305 5.25 5.09 -1.88
C LEU A 305 5.87 4.21 -0.80
N HIS A 306 5.16 4.05 0.32
CA HIS A 306 5.54 3.08 1.36
C HIS A 306 5.21 1.63 0.97
N SER A 307 4.18 1.44 0.16
CA SER A 307 3.75 0.13 -0.30
C SER A 307 3.12 0.23 -1.69
N PRO A 308 3.23 -0.82 -2.52
CA PRO A 308 2.59 -0.83 -3.83
C PRO A 308 1.07 -0.81 -3.68
N SER A 309 0.42 0.04 -4.46
CA SER A 309 -1.02 -0.08 -4.70
C SER A 309 -1.33 -1.41 -5.38
N VAL A 310 -2.58 -1.87 -5.34
CA VAL A 310 -2.93 -3.16 -5.96
C VAL A 310 -2.71 -3.16 -7.47
N GLN A 311 -2.97 -2.03 -8.14
CA GLN A 311 -2.67 -1.87 -9.56
C GLN A 311 -1.18 -2.01 -9.83
N MET A 312 -0.35 -1.35 -9.01
CA MET A 312 1.10 -1.42 -9.15
C MET A 312 1.63 -2.81 -8.83
N LEU A 313 1.05 -3.48 -7.83
CA LEU A 313 1.39 -4.86 -7.50
C LEU A 313 1.12 -5.79 -8.67
N ALA A 314 -0.02 -5.64 -9.36
CA ALA A 314 -0.32 -6.40 -10.56
C ALA A 314 0.68 -6.14 -11.70
N GLU A 315 1.09 -4.89 -11.90
CA GLU A 315 2.13 -4.53 -12.88
C GLU A 315 3.50 -5.11 -12.52
N LEU A 316 3.89 -5.06 -11.25
CA LEU A 316 5.13 -5.66 -10.74
C LEU A 316 5.15 -7.19 -10.91
N LEU A 317 4.03 -7.87 -10.65
CA LEU A 317 3.93 -9.31 -10.90
C LEU A 317 4.15 -9.63 -12.38
N ILE A 318 3.54 -8.86 -13.30
CA ILE A 318 3.73 -9.06 -14.74
C ILE A 318 5.19 -8.81 -15.15
N GLU A 319 5.82 -7.76 -14.62
CA GLU A 319 7.17 -7.33 -15.03
C GLU A 319 8.30 -8.17 -14.41
N ARG A 320 8.15 -8.62 -13.16
CA ARG A 320 9.25 -9.19 -12.37
C ARG A 320 9.12 -10.67 -12.04
N GLN A 321 7.99 -11.32 -12.34
CA GLN A 321 7.76 -12.73 -11.98
C GLN A 321 8.86 -13.67 -12.46
N GLU A 322 9.36 -13.47 -13.69
CA GLU A 322 10.37 -14.35 -14.30
C GLU A 322 11.70 -14.27 -13.57
N THR A 323 12.13 -13.07 -13.18
CA THR A 323 13.35 -12.84 -12.42
C THR A 323 13.21 -13.35 -10.99
N TYR A 324 12.08 -13.03 -10.32
CA TYR A 324 11.84 -13.37 -8.92
C TYR A 324 11.75 -14.88 -8.69
N LEU A 325 11.06 -15.59 -9.59
CA LEU A 325 10.88 -17.04 -9.57
C LEU A 325 11.84 -17.76 -10.53
N SER A 326 12.96 -17.14 -10.89
CA SER A 326 14.02 -17.84 -11.60
C SER A 326 14.63 -18.94 -10.71
N ASN A 327 14.97 -20.09 -11.29
CA ASN A 327 15.60 -21.23 -10.60
C ASN A 327 14.79 -21.87 -9.45
N LEU A 328 13.45 -21.92 -9.58
CA LEU A 328 12.54 -22.57 -8.61
C LEU A 328 13.02 -23.92 -8.07
N THR A 329 13.68 -24.74 -8.89
CA THR A 329 14.08 -26.11 -8.50
C THR A 329 15.26 -26.20 -7.53
N ASN A 330 16.12 -25.16 -7.44
CA ASN A 330 17.38 -25.21 -6.68
C ASN A 330 17.47 -24.16 -5.56
N ASP A 331 16.44 -23.34 -5.38
CA ASP A 331 16.44 -22.25 -4.40
C ASP A 331 16.00 -22.75 -3.02
N VAL A 332 16.87 -22.62 -2.00
CA VAL A 332 16.58 -22.98 -0.60
C VAL A 332 15.39 -22.19 -0.05
N ASN A 333 15.11 -21.00 -0.62
CA ASN A 333 14.02 -20.11 -0.20
C ASN A 333 12.77 -20.21 -1.07
N ILE A 334 12.64 -21.24 -1.93
CA ILE A 334 11.50 -21.40 -2.85
C ILE A 334 10.15 -21.26 -2.13
N HIS A 335 9.95 -21.93 -1.00
CA HIS A 335 8.68 -21.91 -0.28
C HIS A 335 8.33 -20.51 0.25
N LYS A 336 9.33 -19.72 0.66
CA LYS A 336 9.13 -18.33 1.10
C LYS A 336 8.72 -17.45 -0.07
N LYS A 337 9.44 -17.53 -1.20
CA LYS A 337 9.13 -16.77 -2.42
C LYS A 337 7.74 -17.08 -2.95
N LEU A 338 7.37 -18.37 -2.98
CA LEU A 338 6.04 -18.81 -3.39
C LEU A 338 4.95 -18.30 -2.44
N ARG A 339 5.19 -18.29 -1.13
CA ARG A 339 4.27 -17.72 -0.14
C ARG A 339 4.04 -16.23 -0.39
N VAL A 340 5.11 -15.44 -0.57
CA VAL A 340 5.02 -14.01 -0.85
C VAL A 340 4.26 -13.75 -2.16
N TYR A 341 4.60 -14.47 -3.22
CA TYR A 341 3.93 -14.35 -4.52
C TYR A 341 2.42 -14.63 -4.41
N LYS A 342 2.07 -15.69 -3.68
CA LYS A 342 0.68 -16.09 -3.42
C LYS A 342 -0.09 -15.06 -2.59
N GLU A 343 0.53 -14.48 -1.56
CA GLU A 343 -0.08 -13.40 -0.77
C GLU A 343 -0.30 -12.12 -1.62
N CYS A 344 0.61 -11.82 -2.55
CA CYS A 344 0.41 -10.72 -3.50
C CYS A 344 -0.80 -10.98 -4.41
N LEU A 345 -0.92 -12.19 -4.95
CA LEU A 345 -2.07 -12.60 -5.76
C LEU A 345 -3.39 -12.53 -4.98
N LYS A 346 -3.41 -12.90 -3.69
CA LYS A 346 -4.59 -12.76 -2.84
C LYS A 346 -5.03 -11.31 -2.68
N LYS A 347 -4.09 -10.40 -2.43
CA LYS A 347 -4.40 -8.95 -2.35
C LYS A 347 -5.04 -8.44 -3.64
N ILE A 348 -4.53 -8.89 -4.78
CA ILE A 348 -5.12 -8.60 -6.10
C ILE A 348 -6.52 -9.22 -6.22
N ALA A 349 -6.68 -10.49 -5.84
CA ALA A 349 -7.95 -11.19 -5.91
C ALA A 349 -9.06 -10.50 -5.09
N ILE A 350 -8.77 -10.14 -3.84
CA ILE A 350 -9.72 -9.45 -2.94
C ILE A 350 -10.10 -8.08 -3.52
N ALA A 351 -9.11 -7.29 -3.95
CA ALA A 351 -9.41 -5.99 -4.54
C ALA A 351 -10.17 -6.10 -5.87
N SER A 352 -10.03 -7.20 -6.62
CA SER A 352 -10.79 -7.43 -7.86
C SER A 352 -12.27 -7.69 -7.62
N THR A 353 -12.63 -8.28 -6.48
CA THR A 353 -14.02 -8.45 -6.08
C THR A 353 -14.61 -7.16 -5.53
N ASP A 354 -13.85 -6.43 -4.72
CA ASP A 354 -14.34 -5.27 -3.98
C ASP A 354 -14.34 -3.99 -4.83
N THR A 355 -13.32 -3.82 -5.67
CA THR A 355 -13.10 -2.62 -6.48
C THR A 355 -12.79 -2.96 -7.95
N PRO A 356 -13.78 -3.45 -8.73
CA PRO A 356 -13.58 -3.87 -10.12
C PRO A 356 -13.08 -2.76 -11.05
N GLU A 357 -13.28 -1.50 -10.65
CA GLU A 357 -12.87 -0.31 -11.41
C GLU A 357 -11.34 -0.18 -11.56
N LEU A 358 -10.57 -0.71 -10.60
CA LEU A 358 -9.11 -0.68 -10.62
C LEU A 358 -8.51 -1.55 -11.74
N TYR A 359 -9.31 -2.47 -12.29
CA TYR A 359 -8.91 -3.42 -13.33
C TYR A 359 -9.47 -3.02 -14.70
N ARG A 360 -9.66 -1.73 -14.95
CA ARG A 360 -10.03 -1.21 -16.28
C ARG A 360 -8.83 -1.28 -17.24
N ASN A 361 -9.08 -0.94 -18.50
CA ASN A 361 -8.01 -0.81 -19.48
C ASN A 361 -7.08 0.35 -19.08
N PRO A 362 -5.76 0.22 -19.26
CA PRO A 362 -5.05 -0.83 -20.00
C PRO A 362 -4.71 -2.11 -19.20
N LEU A 363 -4.79 -2.08 -17.85
CA LEU A 363 -4.35 -3.18 -17.00
C LEU A 363 -5.10 -4.49 -17.30
N LYS A 364 -6.42 -4.43 -17.54
CA LYS A 364 -7.21 -5.61 -17.90
C LYS A 364 -6.61 -6.40 -19.07
N THR A 365 -6.22 -5.67 -20.12
CA THR A 365 -5.68 -6.26 -21.35
C THR A 365 -4.33 -6.91 -21.09
N ARG A 366 -3.48 -6.30 -20.24
CA ARG A 366 -2.22 -6.91 -19.81
C ARG A 366 -2.46 -8.17 -18.99
N LEU A 367 -3.34 -8.11 -17.99
CA LEU A 367 -3.67 -9.28 -17.16
C LEU A 367 -4.27 -10.43 -17.96
N THR A 368 -5.00 -10.18 -19.05
CA THR A 368 -5.49 -11.28 -19.90
C THR A 368 -4.38 -11.93 -20.76
N ASN A 369 -3.39 -11.15 -21.21
CA ASN A 369 -2.45 -11.61 -22.24
C ASN A 369 -1.06 -12.01 -21.72
N GLU A 370 -0.69 -11.54 -20.53
CA GLU A 370 0.63 -11.74 -19.91
C GLU A 370 0.64 -12.90 -18.91
N ARG A 371 1.84 -13.37 -18.58
CA ARG A 371 2.07 -14.45 -17.60
C ARG A 371 2.17 -13.87 -16.19
N TRP A 372 1.29 -14.32 -15.30
CA TRP A 372 1.30 -13.95 -13.89
C TRP A 372 0.54 -14.95 -13.00
N CYS A 373 -0.30 -15.81 -13.60
CA CYS A 373 -1.04 -16.83 -12.86
C CYS A 373 -0.07 -17.88 -12.31
N PHE A 374 -0.08 -18.04 -11.00
CA PHE A 374 0.62 -19.12 -10.31
C PHE A 374 -0.14 -20.44 -10.51
N GLY A 375 0.51 -21.42 -11.14
CA GLY A 375 -0.03 -22.74 -11.44
C GLY A 375 0.79 -23.88 -10.87
N ILE A 376 0.11 -24.98 -10.57
CA ILE A 376 0.64 -26.20 -9.96
C ILE A 376 0.38 -27.35 -10.93
N GLN A 377 1.42 -28.12 -11.26
CA GLN A 377 1.33 -29.28 -12.13
C GLN A 377 1.87 -30.53 -11.43
N LEU A 378 1.09 -31.61 -11.46
CA LEU A 378 1.49 -32.90 -10.90
C LEU A 378 2.54 -33.56 -11.81
N ASN A 379 3.62 -34.11 -11.24
CA ASN A 379 4.58 -34.91 -12.00
C ASN A 379 4.05 -36.33 -12.24
N ASN A 380 4.57 -37.00 -13.28
CA ASN A 380 4.21 -38.37 -13.67
C ASN A 380 4.32 -39.40 -12.53
N ASP A 381 5.19 -39.17 -11.53
CA ASP A 381 5.36 -40.07 -10.38
C ASP A 381 4.30 -39.87 -9.27
N ASN A 382 3.36 -38.93 -9.45
CA ASN A 382 2.30 -38.55 -8.50
C ASN A 382 2.78 -38.17 -7.08
N LYS A 383 4.08 -37.95 -6.89
CA LYS A 383 4.68 -37.65 -5.57
C LYS A 383 5.08 -36.19 -5.40
N ASN A 384 5.42 -35.50 -6.49
CA ASN A 384 5.95 -34.14 -6.46
C ASN A 384 5.16 -33.20 -7.37
N PHE A 385 5.10 -31.93 -6.99
CA PHE A 385 4.50 -30.86 -7.78
C PHE A 385 5.56 -29.99 -8.43
N THR A 386 5.29 -29.52 -9.64
CA THR A 386 6.06 -28.47 -10.30
C THR A 386 5.25 -27.18 -10.31
N TYR A 387 5.93 -26.07 -10.04
CA TYR A 387 5.33 -24.74 -10.00
C TYR A 387 5.68 -23.98 -11.27
N ARG A 388 4.70 -23.33 -11.89
CA ARG A 388 4.90 -22.53 -13.11
C ARG A 388 4.08 -21.25 -13.07
N ILE A 389 4.60 -20.19 -13.67
CA ILE A 389 3.84 -18.97 -13.95
C ILE A 389 3.38 -19.02 -15.40
N VAL A 390 2.08 -18.93 -15.61
CA VAL A 390 1.44 -19.10 -16.92
C VAL A 390 0.43 -17.98 -17.20
N LYS A 391 -0.08 -17.95 -18.42
CA LYS A 391 -1.19 -17.05 -18.78
C LYS A 391 -2.51 -17.55 -18.18
N PRO A 392 -3.50 -16.67 -17.95
CA PRO A 392 -4.83 -17.10 -17.53
C PRO A 392 -5.47 -18.15 -18.45
N THR A 393 -5.19 -18.10 -19.76
CA THR A 393 -5.75 -19.06 -20.74
C THR A 393 -5.05 -20.43 -20.74
N GLU A 394 -3.93 -20.57 -20.04
CA GLU A 394 -3.11 -21.79 -19.99
C GLU A 394 -3.26 -22.54 -18.66
N ILE A 395 -4.05 -22.00 -17.72
CA ILE A 395 -4.31 -22.59 -16.41
C ILE A 395 -5.76 -23.06 -16.31
N TYR A 396 -5.95 -24.19 -15.62
CA TYR A 396 -7.24 -24.81 -15.44
C TYR A 396 -7.70 -24.74 -13.98
N LEU A 397 -9.01 -24.59 -13.78
CA LEU A 397 -9.64 -24.61 -12.47
C LEU A 397 -10.05 -26.06 -12.15
N ASP A 398 -9.62 -26.58 -11.00
CA ASP A 398 -9.82 -27.98 -10.65
C ASP A 398 -11.24 -28.24 -10.10
N ASP A 399 -12.08 -28.82 -10.94
CA ASP A 399 -13.38 -29.43 -10.60
C ASP A 399 -13.49 -30.89 -11.08
N ASP A 400 -12.41 -31.45 -11.62
CA ASP A 400 -12.32 -32.85 -12.01
C ASP A 400 -10.92 -33.41 -11.71
N HIS A 401 -10.72 -33.76 -10.43
CA HIS A 401 -9.44 -34.27 -9.94
C HIS A 401 -9.00 -35.55 -10.66
N GLN A 402 -9.93 -36.36 -11.19
CA GLN A 402 -9.58 -37.53 -11.99
C GLN A 402 -8.89 -37.14 -13.30
N CYS A 403 -9.32 -36.04 -13.94
CA CYS A 403 -8.59 -35.48 -15.08
C CYS A 403 -7.19 -34.99 -14.66
N VAL A 404 -7.05 -34.40 -13.46
CA VAL A 404 -5.75 -33.96 -12.94
C VAL A 404 -4.76 -35.12 -12.81
N LEU A 405 -5.22 -36.24 -12.24
CA LEU A 405 -4.42 -37.48 -12.13
C LEU A 405 -4.18 -38.17 -13.48
N ALA A 406 -5.12 -38.03 -14.42
CA ALA A 406 -5.04 -38.67 -15.73
C ALA A 406 -4.05 -37.97 -16.67
N HIS A 407 -4.15 -36.65 -16.79
CA HIS A 407 -3.49 -35.85 -17.83
C HIS A 407 -2.49 -34.81 -17.30
N HIS A 408 -2.40 -34.62 -15.98
CA HIS A 408 -1.48 -33.69 -15.34
C HIS A 408 -1.51 -32.26 -15.94
N PRO A 409 -2.68 -31.62 -16.10
CA PRO A 409 -2.78 -30.23 -16.52
C PRO A 409 -2.18 -29.28 -15.48
N ILE A 410 -1.93 -28.02 -15.88
CA ILE A 410 -1.51 -26.96 -14.95
C ILE A 410 -2.76 -26.40 -14.29
N CYS A 411 -2.89 -26.59 -12.99
CA CYS A 411 -4.08 -26.21 -12.23
C CYS A 411 -3.83 -25.00 -11.33
N SER A 412 -4.90 -24.26 -11.03
CA SER A 412 -4.88 -23.21 -10.01
C SER A 412 -4.66 -23.80 -8.60
N PRO A 413 -4.06 -23.06 -7.67
CA PRO A 413 -4.06 -23.43 -6.26
C PRO A 413 -5.49 -23.54 -5.73
N ASN A 414 -5.70 -24.42 -4.75
CA ASN A 414 -7.00 -24.59 -4.10
C ASN A 414 -7.30 -23.44 -3.12
N GLU A 415 -7.55 -22.24 -3.66
CA GLU A 415 -7.97 -21.05 -2.92
C GLU A 415 -9.10 -20.32 -3.65
N PRO A 416 -10.24 -20.06 -2.98
CA PRO A 416 -11.45 -19.58 -3.64
C PRO A 416 -11.30 -18.17 -4.23
N GLU A 417 -10.47 -17.31 -3.62
CA GLU A 417 -10.19 -15.96 -4.12
C GLU A 417 -9.43 -16.02 -5.45
N LEU A 418 -8.42 -16.90 -5.55
CA LEU A 418 -7.61 -17.08 -6.75
C LEU A 418 -8.42 -17.71 -7.89
N THR A 419 -9.27 -18.70 -7.58
CA THR A 419 -10.14 -19.35 -8.56
C THR A 419 -11.04 -18.32 -9.26
N LYS A 420 -11.69 -17.43 -8.51
CA LYS A 420 -12.53 -16.35 -9.06
C LYS A 420 -11.73 -15.37 -9.90
N LEU A 421 -10.56 -14.97 -9.43
CA LEU A 421 -9.67 -14.05 -10.13
C LEU A 421 -9.24 -14.67 -11.48
N TYR A 422 -8.79 -15.92 -11.48
CA TYR A 422 -8.31 -16.59 -12.69
C TYR A 422 -9.45 -16.82 -13.70
N GLU A 423 -10.64 -17.21 -13.22
CA GLU A 423 -11.85 -17.33 -14.04
C GLU A 423 -12.18 -16.00 -14.74
N GLN A 424 -12.10 -14.87 -14.02
CA GLN A 424 -12.39 -13.54 -14.56
C GLN A 424 -11.46 -13.15 -15.72
N PHE A 425 -10.21 -13.64 -15.73
CA PHE A 425 -9.20 -13.28 -16.73
C PHE A 425 -8.98 -14.34 -17.83
N GLY A 426 -9.70 -15.47 -17.80
CA GLY A 426 -9.76 -16.41 -18.91
C GLY A 426 -9.44 -17.87 -18.59
N ALA A 427 -9.25 -18.23 -17.32
CA ALA A 427 -9.06 -19.63 -16.92
C ALA A 427 -10.33 -20.46 -17.16
N GLN A 428 -10.14 -21.72 -17.54
CA GLN A 428 -11.23 -22.64 -17.86
C GLN A 428 -11.36 -23.73 -16.78
N TRP A 429 -12.61 -24.07 -16.43
CA TRP A 429 -12.90 -25.25 -15.61
C TRP A 429 -12.57 -26.53 -16.38
N LEU A 430 -11.96 -27.52 -15.69
CA LEU A 430 -11.58 -28.79 -16.30
C LEU A 430 -12.79 -29.52 -16.89
N SER A 431 -13.92 -29.55 -16.18
CA SER A 431 -15.15 -30.19 -16.66
C SER A 431 -15.64 -29.68 -18.02
N ASN A 432 -15.36 -28.42 -18.38
CA ASN A 432 -15.72 -27.87 -19.70
C ASN A 432 -14.75 -28.30 -20.82
N CYS A 433 -13.54 -28.73 -20.45
CA CYS A 433 -12.47 -29.12 -21.37
C CYS A 433 -12.33 -30.64 -21.48
N VAL A 434 -13.01 -31.38 -20.61
CA VAL A 434 -12.96 -32.83 -20.52
C VAL A 434 -14.27 -33.42 -21.03
N LYS A 435 -14.16 -34.37 -21.96
CA LYS A 435 -15.27 -35.25 -22.32
C LYS A 435 -15.05 -36.60 -21.66
N ARG A 436 -16.05 -37.05 -20.92
CA ARG A 436 -16.03 -38.32 -20.20
C ARG A 436 -17.09 -39.23 -20.82
N ASP A 437 -16.65 -40.31 -21.44
CA ASP A 437 -17.52 -41.31 -22.05
C ASP A 437 -17.43 -42.59 -21.21
N LEU A 438 -18.50 -42.86 -20.46
CA LEU A 438 -18.61 -44.01 -19.57
C LEU A 438 -19.42 -45.11 -20.26
N LYS A 439 -18.77 -46.23 -20.57
CA LYS A 439 -19.40 -47.37 -21.25
C LYS A 439 -19.59 -48.52 -20.28
N PRO A 440 -20.80 -48.71 -19.72
CA PRO A 440 -21.11 -49.92 -18.97
C PRO A 440 -21.13 -51.12 -19.92
N THR A 441 -20.51 -52.22 -19.51
CA THR A 441 -20.43 -53.47 -20.27
C THR A 441 -21.04 -54.62 -19.49
N GLY A 442 -21.80 -55.47 -20.19
CA GLY A 442 -22.57 -56.56 -19.60
C GLY A 442 -24.07 -56.25 -19.56
N LYS A 443 -24.88 -57.28 -19.26
CA LYS A 443 -26.34 -57.11 -19.13
C LYS A 443 -26.66 -56.50 -17.76
N PRO A 444 -27.41 -55.39 -17.68
CA PRO A 444 -27.83 -54.80 -16.42
C PRO A 444 -28.60 -55.83 -15.57
N LYS A 445 -28.19 -56.02 -14.32
CA LYS A 445 -28.86 -56.93 -13.37
C LYS A 445 -29.40 -56.14 -12.20
N THR A 446 -30.63 -56.45 -11.81
CA THR A 446 -31.20 -55.99 -10.53
C THR A 446 -30.83 -57.01 -9.45
N THR A 447 -29.88 -56.65 -8.60
CA THR A 447 -29.42 -57.47 -7.48
C THR A 447 -29.95 -56.92 -6.16
N ASP A 448 -29.83 -57.66 -5.07
CA ASP A 448 -30.26 -57.15 -3.76
C ASP A 448 -29.45 -55.90 -3.37
N LYS A 449 -28.15 -55.85 -3.71
CA LYS A 449 -27.31 -54.66 -3.56
C LYS A 449 -27.77 -53.48 -4.40
N SER A 450 -28.25 -53.69 -5.62
CA SER A 450 -28.75 -52.60 -6.45
C SER A 450 -30.02 -51.98 -5.85
N LYS A 451 -30.90 -52.80 -5.26
CA LYS A 451 -32.08 -52.35 -4.51
C LYS A 451 -31.69 -51.62 -3.22
N ASP A 452 -30.71 -52.14 -2.50
CA ASP A 452 -30.20 -51.52 -1.27
C ASP A 452 -29.59 -50.15 -1.56
N LEU A 453 -28.77 -50.03 -2.62
CA LEU A 453 -28.17 -48.77 -3.05
C LEU A 453 -29.24 -47.77 -3.53
N TYR A 454 -30.22 -48.21 -4.31
CA TYR A 454 -31.36 -47.37 -4.69
C TYR A 454 -32.10 -46.83 -3.45
N THR A 455 -32.40 -47.72 -2.49
CA THR A 455 -33.09 -47.35 -1.25
C THR A 455 -32.22 -46.40 -0.42
N LEU A 456 -30.91 -46.60 -0.37
CA LEU A 456 -29.95 -45.75 0.31
C LEU A 456 -29.91 -44.35 -0.32
N ILE A 457 -29.78 -44.25 -1.65
CA ILE A 457 -29.74 -42.97 -2.36
C ILE A 457 -31.08 -42.25 -2.19
N GLN A 458 -32.22 -42.91 -2.42
CA GLN A 458 -33.55 -42.29 -2.29
C GLN A 458 -33.85 -41.85 -0.86
N SER A 459 -33.51 -42.69 0.12
CA SER A 459 -33.71 -42.35 1.53
C SER A 459 -32.88 -41.14 1.92
N ARG A 460 -31.66 -40.98 1.39
CA ARG A 460 -30.74 -39.88 1.76
C ARG A 460 -30.77 -38.68 0.81
N LEU A 461 -31.41 -38.78 -0.35
CA LEU A 461 -31.34 -37.82 -1.46
C LEU A 461 -31.54 -36.37 -1.01
N ARG A 462 -32.51 -36.15 -0.11
CA ARG A 462 -32.87 -34.81 0.39
C ARG A 462 -31.74 -34.10 1.11
N PHE A 463 -30.82 -34.82 1.74
CA PHE A 463 -29.69 -34.22 2.47
C PHE A 463 -28.34 -34.53 1.84
N LEU A 464 -28.23 -35.38 0.80
CA LEU A 464 -26.96 -35.60 0.11
C LEU A 464 -26.36 -34.28 -0.38
N PHE A 465 -27.20 -33.44 -0.98
CA PHE A 465 -26.79 -32.22 -1.68
C PHE A 465 -26.89 -30.94 -0.84
N VAL A 466 -27.06 -31.07 0.47
CA VAL A 466 -27.43 -29.95 1.35
C VAL A 466 -26.52 -29.90 2.58
N ASN A 467 -25.90 -28.77 2.91
CA ASN A 467 -25.01 -28.63 4.08
C ASN A 467 -25.74 -28.82 5.44
N ASN A 468 -25.00 -28.74 6.53
CA ASN A 468 -25.56 -28.92 7.89
C ASN A 468 -26.56 -27.82 8.32
N ARG A 469 -26.76 -26.79 7.50
CA ARG A 469 -27.75 -25.72 7.71
C ARG A 469 -28.91 -25.77 6.72
N LEU A 470 -29.07 -26.89 6.03
CA LEU A 470 -30.10 -27.09 5.02
C LEU A 470 -29.94 -26.19 3.76
N GLU A 471 -28.76 -25.62 3.54
CA GLU A 471 -28.45 -24.87 2.31
C GLU A 471 -27.79 -25.77 1.27
N PRO A 472 -28.03 -25.60 -0.04
CA PRO A 472 -27.37 -26.38 -1.08
C PRO A 472 -25.84 -26.35 -0.95
N LEU A 473 -25.19 -27.51 -1.11
CA LEU A 473 -23.73 -27.65 -1.08
C LEU A 473 -23.04 -26.84 -2.21
N ALA A 474 -23.71 -26.74 -3.36
CA ALA A 474 -23.39 -25.89 -4.50
C ALA A 474 -24.70 -25.56 -5.24
N SER A 475 -24.69 -24.69 -6.26
CA SER A 475 -25.88 -24.36 -7.05
C SER A 475 -26.34 -25.58 -7.88
N PRO A 476 -27.43 -26.29 -7.49
CA PRO A 476 -27.85 -27.49 -8.18
C PRO A 476 -28.73 -27.15 -9.39
N HIS A 477 -28.69 -27.98 -10.41
CA HIS A 477 -29.70 -28.03 -11.45
C HIS A 477 -30.96 -28.70 -10.87
N GLU A 478 -31.96 -27.88 -10.54
CA GLU A 478 -33.21 -28.34 -9.91
C GLU A 478 -33.88 -29.45 -10.73
N GLU A 479 -33.86 -29.36 -12.07
CA GLU A 479 -34.39 -30.39 -12.97
C GLU A 479 -33.68 -31.75 -12.81
N HIS A 480 -32.34 -31.75 -12.70
CA HIS A 480 -31.55 -32.97 -12.51
C HIS A 480 -31.79 -33.57 -11.12
N PHE A 481 -31.91 -32.72 -10.09
CA PHE A 481 -32.25 -33.17 -8.75
C PHE A 481 -33.66 -33.82 -8.70
N GLN A 482 -34.66 -33.22 -9.35
CA GLN A 482 -35.99 -33.81 -9.45
C GLN A 482 -35.99 -35.12 -10.27
N SER A 483 -35.15 -35.20 -11.30
CA SER A 483 -34.98 -36.42 -12.09
C SER A 483 -34.42 -37.58 -11.26
N LEU A 484 -33.42 -37.32 -10.41
CA LEU A 484 -32.92 -38.32 -9.46
C LEU A 484 -33.98 -38.76 -8.43
N ARG A 485 -34.92 -37.88 -8.09
CA ARG A 485 -35.97 -38.17 -7.12
C ARG A 485 -37.10 -39.03 -7.70
N THR A 486 -37.40 -38.88 -8.99
CA THR A 486 -38.60 -39.45 -9.61
C THR A 486 -38.30 -40.60 -10.55
N ASN A 487 -37.16 -40.55 -11.26
CA ASN A 487 -36.87 -41.42 -12.41
C ASN A 487 -35.51 -42.13 -12.29
N LEU A 488 -35.00 -42.36 -11.07
CA LEU A 488 -33.73 -43.05 -10.85
C LEU A 488 -33.90 -44.57 -10.85
N SER A 489 -33.11 -45.27 -11.66
CA SER A 489 -32.95 -46.73 -11.63
C SER A 489 -31.50 -47.11 -11.37
N VAL A 490 -31.27 -48.19 -10.62
CA VAL A 490 -29.93 -48.63 -10.22
C VAL A 490 -29.70 -50.08 -10.65
N TYR A 491 -28.63 -50.31 -11.42
CA TYR A 491 -28.27 -51.63 -11.94
C TYR A 491 -26.81 -51.98 -11.70
N GLU A 492 -26.55 -53.28 -11.53
CA GLU A 492 -25.21 -53.84 -11.45
C GLU A 492 -24.75 -54.32 -12.83
N VAL A 493 -23.49 -54.01 -13.19
CA VAL A 493 -22.84 -54.39 -14.45
C VAL A 493 -21.47 -55.02 -14.21
N ASN A 494 -20.96 -55.76 -15.21
CA ASN A 494 -19.71 -56.51 -15.07
C ASN A 494 -18.50 -55.58 -15.05
N ASN A 495 -18.45 -54.58 -15.94
CA ASN A 495 -17.36 -53.63 -16.00
C ASN A 495 -17.85 -52.28 -16.54
N ILE A 496 -17.20 -51.19 -16.12
CA ILE A 496 -17.48 -49.84 -16.62
C ILE A 496 -16.16 -49.28 -17.10
N GLU A 497 -16.07 -49.00 -18.40
CA GLU A 497 -14.90 -48.37 -18.99
C GLU A 497 -15.12 -46.87 -19.09
N CYS A 498 -14.20 -46.09 -18.54
CA CYS A 498 -14.18 -44.64 -18.68
C CYS A 498 -13.15 -44.25 -19.73
N GLN A 499 -13.59 -43.59 -20.78
CA GLN A 499 -12.71 -42.90 -21.73
C GLN A 499 -12.76 -41.40 -21.43
N LEU A 500 -11.64 -40.87 -20.93
CA LEU A 500 -11.48 -39.46 -20.59
C LEU A 500 -10.68 -38.79 -21.71
N THR A 501 -11.32 -37.84 -22.40
CA THR A 501 -10.76 -37.06 -23.51
C THR A 501 -10.59 -35.62 -23.05
N PHE A 502 -9.36 -35.21 -22.77
CA PHE A 502 -9.04 -33.85 -22.37
C PHE A 502 -8.59 -33.03 -23.57
N GLN A 503 -9.30 -31.96 -23.89
CA GLN A 503 -8.91 -30.99 -24.91
C GLN A 503 -8.16 -29.84 -24.25
N ASN A 504 -6.84 -29.83 -24.39
CA ASN A 504 -6.05 -28.65 -24.04
C ASN A 504 -5.90 -27.72 -25.25
N SER A 505 -5.36 -26.52 -25.04
CA SER A 505 -5.19 -25.49 -26.08
C SER A 505 -4.35 -25.93 -27.29
N THR A 506 -3.65 -27.06 -27.22
CA THR A 506 -2.69 -27.53 -28.24
C THR A 506 -2.90 -28.97 -28.69
N LYS A 507 -3.57 -29.82 -27.91
CA LYS A 507 -3.65 -31.28 -28.07
C LYS A 507 -4.92 -31.84 -27.41
N THR A 508 -5.47 -32.86 -28.05
CA THR A 508 -6.44 -33.77 -27.43
C THR A 508 -5.68 -34.94 -26.81
N LEU A 509 -5.95 -35.25 -25.55
CA LEU A 509 -5.33 -36.34 -24.81
C LEU A 509 -6.42 -37.32 -24.37
N ASP A 510 -6.24 -38.60 -24.69
CA ASP A 510 -7.19 -39.65 -24.33
C ASP A 510 -6.56 -40.59 -23.31
N LYS A 511 -7.33 -40.96 -22.28
CA LYS A 511 -6.94 -41.99 -21.30
C LYS A 511 -8.12 -42.90 -21.00
N GLN A 512 -7.87 -44.20 -20.95
CA GLN A 512 -8.86 -45.20 -20.61
C GLN A 512 -8.52 -45.86 -19.27
N PHE A 513 -9.51 -46.02 -18.42
CA PHE A 513 -9.39 -46.71 -17.13
C PHE A 513 -10.74 -47.28 -16.70
N GLY A 514 -10.72 -48.25 -15.78
CA GLY A 514 -11.95 -48.80 -15.20
C GLY A 514 -12.56 -47.83 -14.20
N SER A 515 -13.87 -47.57 -14.30
CA SER A 515 -14.66 -46.86 -13.29
C SER A 515 -15.48 -47.86 -12.48
N SER A 516 -15.84 -47.49 -11.25
CA SER A 516 -16.77 -48.29 -10.44
C SER A 516 -18.23 -47.86 -10.61
N CYS A 517 -18.47 -46.67 -11.15
CA CYS A 517 -19.81 -46.11 -11.33
C CYS A 517 -19.94 -45.35 -12.66
N ALA A 518 -21.16 -45.33 -13.21
CA ALA A 518 -21.56 -44.48 -14.32
C ALA A 518 -23.02 -44.05 -14.17
N LEU A 519 -23.32 -42.81 -14.55
CA LEU A 519 -24.66 -42.26 -14.55
C LEU A 519 -25.02 -41.82 -15.97
N GLU A 520 -26.11 -42.35 -16.50
CA GLU A 520 -26.62 -42.04 -17.83
C GLU A 520 -28.04 -41.48 -17.73
N GLN A 521 -28.30 -40.38 -18.42
CA GLN A 521 -29.65 -39.80 -18.51
C GLN A 521 -30.20 -40.04 -19.92
N THR A 522 -31.36 -40.69 -19.98
CA THR A 522 -32.20 -40.79 -21.19
C THR A 522 -33.35 -39.79 -21.10
N GLU A 523 -34.16 -39.65 -22.15
CA GLU A 523 -35.29 -38.70 -22.16
C GLU A 523 -36.29 -38.92 -20.99
N ASN A 524 -36.42 -40.15 -20.49
CA ASN A 524 -37.43 -40.52 -19.48
C ASN A 524 -36.85 -41.13 -18.20
N GLU A 525 -35.57 -41.49 -18.16
CA GLU A 525 -34.99 -42.24 -17.04
C GLU A 525 -33.53 -41.85 -16.76
N VAL A 526 -33.17 -41.78 -15.48
CA VAL A 526 -31.79 -41.64 -15.02
C VAL A 526 -31.31 -42.99 -14.50
N VAL A 527 -30.29 -43.55 -15.14
CA VAL A 527 -29.79 -44.89 -14.83
C VAL A 527 -28.41 -44.79 -14.20
N LEU A 528 -28.28 -45.32 -12.98
CA LEU A 528 -27.02 -45.46 -12.27
C LEU A 528 -26.51 -46.89 -12.39
N TYR A 529 -25.40 -47.06 -13.08
CA TYR A 529 -24.66 -48.31 -13.16
C TYR A 529 -23.56 -48.34 -12.10
N PHE A 530 -23.40 -49.46 -11.41
CA PHE A 530 -22.26 -49.69 -10.54
C PHE A 530 -21.64 -51.07 -10.79
N ARG A 531 -20.35 -51.17 -10.51
CA ARG A 531 -19.56 -52.40 -10.54
C ARG A 531 -19.25 -52.83 -9.11
N GLN A 532 -19.42 -54.10 -8.81
CA GLN A 532 -18.94 -54.65 -7.54
C GLN A 532 -17.43 -54.95 -7.63
N ASP A 533 -16.67 -54.54 -6.60
CA ASP A 533 -15.30 -55.01 -6.43
C ASP A 533 -15.32 -56.47 -5.96
N GLU A 534 -14.72 -57.34 -6.75
CA GLU A 534 -14.65 -58.79 -6.52
C GLU A 534 -13.94 -59.13 -5.19
N THR A 535 -13.10 -58.23 -4.68
CA THR A 535 -12.25 -58.50 -3.51
C THR A 535 -12.84 -58.03 -2.17
N THR A 536 -13.49 -56.86 -2.15
CA THR A 536 -13.96 -56.23 -0.90
C THR A 536 -15.47 -56.34 -0.68
N SER A 537 -16.25 -56.69 -1.71
CA SER A 537 -17.73 -56.68 -1.69
C SER A 537 -18.37 -55.34 -1.26
N GLN A 538 -17.56 -54.28 -1.13
CA GLN A 538 -17.97 -52.93 -0.75
C GLN A 538 -18.23 -52.08 -2.00
N LEU A 539 -19.11 -51.09 -1.87
CA LEU A 539 -19.39 -50.11 -2.91
C LEU A 539 -18.39 -48.96 -2.81
N ASP A 540 -17.92 -48.48 -3.95
CA ASP A 540 -17.07 -47.31 -4.05
C ASP A 540 -17.93 -46.03 -3.98
N TYR A 541 -18.24 -45.62 -2.75
CA TYR A 541 -19.03 -44.42 -2.49
C TYR A 541 -18.40 -43.12 -3.04
N PRO A 542 -17.06 -42.92 -3.04
CA PRO A 542 -16.41 -41.80 -3.72
C PRO A 542 -16.79 -41.65 -5.19
N ASP A 543 -16.72 -42.74 -5.97
CA ASP A 543 -17.06 -42.72 -7.39
C ASP A 543 -18.57 -42.48 -7.61
N ILE A 544 -19.43 -43.13 -6.81
CA ILE A 544 -20.90 -42.89 -6.84
C ILE A 544 -21.21 -41.43 -6.52
N ALA A 545 -20.59 -40.88 -5.48
CA ALA A 545 -20.76 -39.49 -5.09
C ALA A 545 -20.27 -38.52 -6.17
N SER A 546 -19.16 -38.87 -6.85
CA SER A 546 -18.59 -38.08 -7.94
C SER A 546 -19.56 -37.98 -9.13
N GLU A 547 -20.14 -39.10 -9.58
CA GLU A 547 -21.11 -39.12 -10.68
C GLU A 547 -22.42 -38.40 -10.30
N LEU A 548 -22.93 -38.60 -9.07
CA LEU A 548 -24.11 -37.88 -8.57
C LEU A 548 -23.87 -36.36 -8.47
N ALA A 549 -22.70 -35.94 -7.98
CA ALA A 549 -22.34 -34.53 -7.84
C ALA A 549 -22.21 -33.84 -9.19
N ARG A 550 -21.53 -34.48 -10.16
CA ARG A 550 -21.38 -33.94 -11.53
C ARG A 550 -22.72 -33.85 -12.27
N PHE A 551 -23.63 -34.77 -12.01
CA PHE A 551 -24.97 -34.72 -12.59
C PHE A 551 -25.78 -33.54 -12.06
N VAL A 552 -25.73 -33.31 -10.75
CA VAL A 552 -26.57 -32.28 -10.09
C VAL A 552 -25.95 -30.88 -10.17
N PHE A 553 -24.64 -30.74 -10.02
CA PHE A 553 -24.00 -29.42 -9.92
C PHE A 553 -23.18 -29.07 -11.15
N LYS A 554 -23.22 -27.78 -11.51
CA LYS A 554 -22.26 -27.21 -12.43
C LYS A 554 -20.94 -26.94 -11.69
N ASN A 555 -19.84 -27.52 -12.18
CA ASN A 555 -18.49 -27.38 -11.60
C ASN A 555 -18.43 -27.82 -10.12
N ALA A 556 -18.82 -29.07 -9.84
CA ALA A 556 -18.90 -29.60 -8.48
C ALA A 556 -17.52 -29.56 -7.78
N PRO A 557 -17.33 -28.81 -6.68
CA PRO A 557 -16.05 -28.80 -5.99
C PRO A 557 -15.82 -30.11 -5.24
N GLU A 558 -14.55 -30.49 -5.08
CA GLU A 558 -14.17 -31.75 -4.45
C GLU A 558 -14.73 -31.92 -3.02
N THR A 559 -14.85 -30.81 -2.28
CA THR A 559 -15.47 -30.76 -0.95
C THR A 559 -16.92 -31.28 -0.94
N VAL A 560 -17.66 -31.05 -2.02
CA VAL A 560 -19.04 -31.50 -2.19
C VAL A 560 -19.07 -33.00 -2.47
N ILE A 561 -18.17 -33.50 -3.32
CA ILE A 561 -18.02 -34.93 -3.62
C ILE A 561 -17.69 -35.70 -2.32
N HIS A 562 -16.71 -35.23 -1.55
CA HIS A 562 -16.34 -35.84 -0.25
C HIS A 562 -17.49 -35.83 0.74
N THR A 563 -18.27 -34.75 0.79
CA THR A 563 -19.43 -34.65 1.69
C THR A 563 -20.53 -35.64 1.30
N ILE A 564 -20.82 -35.78 0.00
CA ILE A 564 -21.81 -36.77 -0.50
C ILE A 564 -21.32 -38.19 -0.23
N SER A 565 -20.04 -38.46 -0.47
CA SER A 565 -19.42 -39.78 -0.21
C SER A 565 -19.48 -40.16 1.27
N ASP A 566 -19.14 -39.25 2.19
CA ASP A 566 -19.26 -39.48 3.64
C ASP A 566 -20.72 -39.72 4.05
N ARG A 567 -21.67 -39.02 3.42
CA ARG A 567 -23.10 -39.18 3.69
C ARG A 567 -23.69 -40.46 3.15
N LEU A 568 -23.13 -41.05 2.09
CA LEU A 568 -23.55 -42.35 1.59
C LEU A 568 -22.94 -43.48 2.44
N SER A 569 -21.67 -43.35 2.83
CA SER A 569 -20.92 -44.40 3.54
C SER A 569 -21.19 -44.44 5.06
N SER A 570 -21.44 -43.31 5.72
CA SER A 570 -21.62 -43.24 7.17
C SER A 570 -23.00 -43.74 7.65
N SER A 571 -23.05 -44.23 8.90
CA SER A 571 -24.32 -44.54 9.56
C SER A 571 -25.07 -43.27 10.00
N LEU A 572 -26.39 -43.36 10.14
CA LEU A 572 -27.23 -42.25 10.59
C LEU A 572 -26.80 -41.71 11.97
N ASP A 573 -26.41 -42.57 12.91
CA ASP A 573 -25.92 -42.16 14.23
C ASP A 573 -24.56 -41.44 14.18
N SER A 574 -23.70 -41.80 13.23
CA SER A 574 -22.43 -41.11 12.98
C SER A 574 -22.68 -39.70 12.43
N LEU A 575 -23.56 -39.60 11.42
CA LEU A 575 -23.96 -38.33 10.81
C LEU A 575 -24.64 -37.41 11.84
N ARG A 576 -25.50 -37.94 12.71
CA ARG A 576 -26.14 -37.20 13.81
C ARG A 576 -25.13 -36.62 14.79
N ARG A 577 -24.13 -37.40 15.20
CA ARG A 577 -23.03 -36.93 16.08
C ARG A 577 -22.17 -35.85 15.42
N ARG A 578 -22.05 -35.86 14.09
CA ARG A 578 -21.34 -34.83 13.30
C ARG A 578 -22.19 -33.60 12.98
N GLY A 579 -23.42 -33.53 13.48
CA GLY A 579 -24.31 -32.38 13.32
C GLY A 579 -25.02 -32.33 11.97
N VAL A 580 -25.20 -33.46 11.28
CA VAL A 580 -26.12 -33.55 10.14
C VAL A 580 -27.55 -33.68 10.69
N PRO A 581 -28.55 -32.94 10.18
CA PRO A 581 -29.92 -32.94 10.68
C PRO A 581 -30.70 -34.22 10.28
N VAL A 582 -30.30 -35.35 10.86
CA VAL A 582 -30.91 -36.66 10.60
C VAL A 582 -32.30 -36.78 11.25
N ASP A 583 -32.54 -36.08 12.36
CA ASP A 583 -33.82 -36.15 13.08
C ASP A 583 -34.95 -35.46 12.30
N ASP A 584 -34.69 -34.29 11.71
CA ASP A 584 -35.63 -33.59 10.82
C ASP A 584 -36.01 -34.45 9.60
N TRP A 585 -35.10 -35.32 9.17
CA TRP A 585 -35.32 -36.28 8.09
C TRP A 585 -36.24 -37.43 8.50
N LEU A 586 -36.00 -38.06 9.66
CA LEU A 586 -36.89 -39.10 10.21
C LEU A 586 -38.31 -38.58 10.44
N ASP A 587 -38.44 -37.33 10.90
CA ASP A 587 -39.73 -36.65 11.09
C ASP A 587 -40.44 -36.36 9.75
N SER A 588 -39.69 -36.14 8.66
CA SER A 588 -40.27 -35.97 7.32
C SER A 588 -40.73 -37.29 6.68
N MET A 589 -40.11 -38.43 7.04
CA MET A 589 -40.54 -39.76 6.58
C MET A 589 -41.77 -40.27 7.34
N SER A 590 -41.92 -39.93 8.62
CA SER A 590 -43.09 -40.31 9.43
C SER A 590 -44.37 -39.57 9.03
N GLN A 591 -44.28 -38.42 8.35
CA GLN A 591 -45.44 -37.68 7.82
C GLN A 591 -46.07 -38.30 6.55
N ILE A 592 -45.46 -39.31 5.93
CA ILE A 592 -45.95 -39.91 4.65
C ILE A 592 -46.92 -41.10 4.90
N VAL A 593 -47.16 -41.53 6.15
CA VAL A 593 -48.06 -42.65 6.50
C VAL A 593 -49.14 -42.22 7.54
N ALA A 594 -50.22 -41.56 7.06
CA ALA A 594 -51.62 -41.41 7.58
C ALA A 594 -51.93 -41.08 9.08
N PRO A 595 -53.20 -40.72 9.45
CA PRO A 595 -54.00 -39.53 9.11
C PRO A 595 -54.40 -38.66 10.35
N ALA A 596 -54.84 -37.42 10.07
CA ALA A 596 -55.67 -36.50 10.87
C ALA A 596 -55.40 -36.23 12.39
N GLN A 597 -55.15 -34.93 12.63
CA GLN A 597 -55.65 -34.07 13.74
C GLN A 597 -54.78 -33.79 15.00
N ILE A 598 -54.63 -32.46 15.21
CA ILE A 598 -54.48 -31.67 16.45
C ILE A 598 -53.08 -31.12 16.79
N ASN A 599 -53.01 -29.79 16.66
CA ASN A 599 -52.26 -28.76 17.41
C ASN A 599 -50.82 -29.02 17.87
N MET A 600 -49.93 -28.27 17.25
CA MET A 600 -48.57 -27.87 17.65
C MET A 600 -48.58 -27.02 18.97
N PRO A 601 -47.45 -26.68 19.66
CA PRO A 601 -46.02 -26.85 19.29
C PRO A 601 -44.97 -26.96 20.45
N LEU A 602 -43.68 -26.86 20.06
CA LEU A 602 -42.52 -26.30 20.79
C LEU A 602 -41.96 -27.04 22.01
N TRP A 603 -41.01 -27.97 21.79
CA TRP A 603 -39.79 -28.16 22.61
C TRP A 603 -39.09 -29.50 22.24
N LYS A 604 -37.75 -29.48 22.05
CA LYS A 604 -36.85 -30.60 21.67
C LYS A 604 -36.81 -30.84 20.16
N LYS A 605 -35.73 -30.66 19.38
CA LYS A 605 -34.27 -30.44 19.54
C LYS A 605 -33.86 -29.78 18.20
N ALA A 606 -33.20 -28.63 18.08
CA ALA A 606 -31.86 -28.23 18.50
C ALA A 606 -30.73 -29.15 17.97
N VAL A 607 -29.68 -28.51 17.41
CA VAL A 607 -28.26 -28.96 17.30
C VAL A 607 -27.95 -29.65 15.94
N LEU A 608 -27.18 -29.14 14.95
CA LEU A 608 -26.05 -28.18 14.77
C LEU A 608 -25.96 -27.85 13.25
N SER A 609 -25.27 -26.84 12.69
CA SER A 609 -23.92 -26.34 13.01
C SER A 609 -23.66 -24.94 12.39
N PRO A 610 -23.18 -23.96 13.18
CA PRO A 610 -22.92 -22.60 12.74
C PRO A 610 -21.62 -22.34 11.96
N VAL A 611 -21.29 -23.10 10.90
CA VAL A 611 -20.20 -22.73 9.96
C VAL A 611 -20.69 -22.18 8.60
N ALA A 612 -21.95 -22.46 8.21
CA ALA A 612 -22.47 -22.08 6.89
C ALA A 612 -23.05 -20.64 6.69
N LEU A 613 -23.40 -19.85 7.70
CA LEU A 613 -23.93 -18.47 7.49
C LEU A 613 -22.86 -17.49 7.02
N ILE A 614 -21.59 -17.76 7.28
CA ILE A 614 -20.50 -16.86 6.89
C ILE A 614 -20.21 -17.01 5.39
N LEU A 615 -20.58 -18.15 4.78
CA LEU A 615 -20.38 -18.40 3.36
C LEU A 615 -21.59 -18.03 2.49
N MET A 616 -22.81 -17.96 3.04
CA MET A 616 -24.02 -17.70 2.26
C MET A 616 -24.25 -16.21 1.90
N LEU A 617 -23.62 -15.26 2.59
CA LEU A 617 -23.82 -13.82 2.34
C LEU A 617 -22.96 -13.23 1.20
N ILE A 618 -22.04 -14.01 0.61
CA ILE A 618 -21.09 -13.49 -0.39
C ILE A 618 -21.52 -13.79 -1.85
N HIS A 619 -22.54 -14.63 -2.12
CA HIS A 619 -22.79 -15.11 -3.49
C HIS A 619 -24.04 -14.59 -4.25
N ASN A 620 -24.95 -13.79 -3.67
CA ASN A 620 -26.15 -13.33 -4.40
C ASN A 620 -26.24 -11.81 -4.55
N ARG A 621 -25.40 -11.21 -5.40
CA ARG A 621 -25.66 -9.86 -5.95
C ARG A 621 -25.14 -9.65 -7.38
N ARG A 622 -25.29 -10.65 -8.25
CA ARG A 622 -25.28 -10.43 -9.71
C ARG A 622 -26.37 -11.25 -10.38
N ASN A 623 -27.61 -10.76 -10.28
CA ASN A 623 -28.60 -10.83 -11.35
C ASN A 623 -29.85 -10.04 -10.96
N ARG A 624 -29.95 -8.81 -11.46
CA ARG A 624 -31.09 -8.31 -12.24
C ARG A 624 -30.83 -6.88 -12.69
N ARG A 625 -30.61 -6.73 -14.00
CA ARG A 625 -30.70 -5.47 -14.73
C ARG A 625 -32.16 -5.03 -14.86
N SER A 626 -32.30 -3.71 -15.01
CA SER A 626 -33.31 -2.98 -15.80
C SER A 626 -34.80 -3.16 -15.48
N SER A 627 -35.44 -2.05 -15.10
CA SER A 627 -36.53 -1.47 -15.89
C SER A 627 -36.89 -0.06 -15.39
N ASN A 628 -36.75 0.92 -16.29
CA ASN A 628 -37.55 2.13 -16.50
C ASN A 628 -38.44 2.69 -15.37
N SER A 629 -38.31 3.99 -15.10
CA SER A 629 -39.27 5.05 -15.47
C SER A 629 -39.19 6.22 -14.48
N VAL A 630 -38.83 7.42 -14.98
CA VAL A 630 -39.72 8.59 -15.16
C VAL A 630 -39.77 9.48 -13.91
N TYR A 631 -39.13 10.65 -14.02
CA TYR A 631 -39.40 11.85 -13.19
C TYR A 631 -40.87 12.28 -13.37
N PRO A 632 -41.53 12.81 -12.34
CA PRO A 632 -41.57 14.28 -12.17
C PRO A 632 -41.33 14.68 -10.69
N ASP A 633 -40.55 15.72 -10.43
CA ASP A 633 -40.95 17.14 -10.31
C ASP A 633 -41.90 17.48 -9.15
N GLU A 634 -41.63 18.65 -8.58
CA GLU A 634 -42.42 19.44 -7.63
C GLU A 634 -42.19 19.23 -6.12
N VAL A 635 -41.30 20.09 -5.62
CA VAL A 635 -41.41 20.69 -4.28
C VAL A 635 -42.59 21.69 -4.28
N PRO A 636 -43.42 21.70 -3.23
CA PRO A 636 -43.97 22.95 -2.73
C PRO A 636 -43.61 23.20 -1.25
N PRO A 637 -43.36 24.47 -0.86
CA PRO A 637 -42.94 24.86 0.49
C PRO A 637 -44.13 25.23 1.38
N VAL A 638 -44.07 24.93 2.68
CA VAL A 638 -45.09 25.32 3.69
C VAL A 638 -44.34 25.57 5.04
N PRO A 639 -44.75 26.52 5.90
CA PRO A 639 -43.97 27.73 6.15
C PRO A 639 -43.58 27.88 7.63
N SER A 640 -42.92 29.00 7.90
CA SER A 640 -42.59 29.55 9.21
C SER A 640 -43.73 29.52 10.24
N SER A 641 -43.41 29.11 11.48
CA SER A 641 -43.91 29.81 12.66
C SER A 641 -42.92 29.72 13.82
N LYS A 642 -42.47 30.90 14.24
CA LYS A 642 -41.62 31.21 15.38
C LYS A 642 -42.24 30.70 16.69
N ASN A 643 -41.40 30.17 17.58
CA ASN A 643 -41.47 30.52 19.00
C ASN A 643 -40.12 30.32 19.66
N GLN A 644 -39.43 31.44 19.86
CA GLN A 644 -38.22 31.55 20.66
C GLN A 644 -38.58 31.39 22.15
N ARG A 645 -37.87 30.50 22.85
CA ARG A 645 -37.53 30.70 24.26
C ARG A 645 -36.02 30.57 24.41
N ARG A 646 -35.43 31.64 24.97
CA ARG A 646 -34.01 31.80 25.28
C ARG A 646 -33.53 30.68 26.23
N ALA A 647 -32.40 30.08 25.90
CA ALA A 647 -31.51 29.43 26.85
C ALA A 647 -30.06 29.63 26.36
N SER A 648 -29.25 30.25 27.23
CA SER A 648 -27.79 30.17 27.42
C SER A 648 -26.86 30.01 26.21
N ASP A 649 -25.85 30.87 26.18
CA ASP A 649 -24.70 30.90 25.27
C ASP A 649 -24.19 29.50 24.85
N PRO A 650 -23.87 29.29 23.56
CA PRO A 650 -23.26 28.04 23.14
C PRO A 650 -21.87 27.92 23.80
N ALA A 651 -21.63 26.76 24.42
CA ALA A 651 -20.30 26.35 24.86
C ALA A 651 -19.28 26.54 23.71
N PRO A 652 -18.01 26.86 24.02
CA PRO A 652 -17.02 27.16 23.00
C PRO A 652 -16.91 25.98 22.02
N VAL A 653 -17.06 26.26 20.73
CA VAL A 653 -16.75 25.31 19.66
C VAL A 653 -15.24 25.11 19.70
N ILE A 654 -14.79 24.07 20.38
CA ILE A 654 -13.41 23.59 20.31
C ILE A 654 -13.23 23.08 18.87
N ARG A 655 -12.50 23.84 18.06
CA ARG A 655 -12.06 23.38 16.74
C ARG A 655 -10.90 22.42 16.94
N PHE A 656 -11.10 21.15 16.61
CA PHE A 656 -10.00 20.19 16.55
C PHE A 656 -9.20 20.40 15.25
N PRO A 657 -7.86 20.24 15.28
CA PRO A 657 -7.03 20.25 14.09
C PRO A 657 -7.51 19.17 13.12
N LYS A 658 -7.67 19.51 11.84
CA LYS A 658 -8.09 18.57 10.80
C LYS A 658 -6.93 17.73 10.24
N ASP A 659 -5.71 17.96 10.72
CA ASP A 659 -4.49 17.39 10.18
C ASP A 659 -3.83 16.42 11.18
N PHE A 660 -3.53 15.22 10.70
CA PHE A 660 -2.96 14.10 11.47
C PHE A 660 -1.52 14.35 11.95
N ASN A 661 -0.83 15.37 11.42
CA ASN A 661 0.59 15.64 11.67
C ASN A 661 0.89 16.36 13.02
N GLU A 662 -0.13 16.67 13.82
CA GLU A 662 0.03 17.27 15.16
C GLU A 662 -0.22 16.27 16.31
N PHE A 663 -0.51 15.00 16.02
CA PHE A 663 -0.82 13.99 17.04
C PHE A 663 0.45 13.23 17.49
N ASP A 664 0.90 13.48 18.72
CA ASP A 664 2.01 12.75 19.34
C ASP A 664 1.50 11.47 19.99
N VAL A 665 2.00 10.33 19.51
CA VAL A 665 1.64 8.97 19.92
C VAL A 665 1.94 8.68 21.40
N ASN A 666 2.75 9.51 22.06
CA ASN A 666 3.05 9.41 23.48
C ASN A 666 2.16 10.29 24.38
N ASN A 667 1.25 11.07 23.79
CA ASN A 667 0.41 11.98 24.55
C ASN A 667 -0.86 11.29 25.06
N VAL A 668 -0.71 10.54 26.15
CA VAL A 668 -1.79 9.86 26.88
C VAL A 668 -2.92 10.84 27.26
N GLU A 669 -2.62 12.14 27.46
CA GLU A 669 -3.63 13.14 27.80
C GLU A 669 -4.58 13.46 26.63
N GLN A 670 -4.08 13.47 25.39
CA GLN A 670 -4.92 13.65 24.20
C GLN A 670 -5.87 12.46 23.99
N MET A 671 -5.40 11.24 24.21
CA MET A 671 -6.24 10.03 24.12
C MET A 671 -7.29 9.96 25.23
N ARG A 672 -6.96 10.44 26.45
CA ARG A 672 -7.91 10.54 27.56
C ARG A 672 -9.05 11.52 27.27
N HIS A 673 -8.77 12.63 26.60
CA HIS A 673 -9.81 13.60 26.23
C HIS A 673 -10.90 12.99 25.32
N ILE A 674 -10.57 11.95 24.56
CA ILE A 674 -11.52 11.30 23.64
C ILE A 674 -12.35 10.24 24.37
N ILE A 675 -11.82 9.65 25.44
CA ILE A 675 -12.61 8.87 26.40
C ILE A 675 -13.61 9.78 27.11
N ASP A 676 -13.23 11.02 27.45
CA ASP A 676 -14.12 12.01 28.09
C ASP A 676 -15.31 12.43 27.21
N LEU A 677 -15.25 12.21 25.89
CA LEU A 677 -16.39 12.40 24.98
C LEU A 677 -17.50 11.36 25.19
N SER A 678 -17.21 10.27 25.92
CA SER A 678 -18.18 9.22 26.18
C SER A 678 -19.18 9.64 27.27
N GLN A 679 -20.47 9.49 26.98
CA GLN A 679 -21.56 9.99 27.82
C GLN A 679 -22.74 9.01 27.91
N ALA A 680 -23.57 9.20 28.92
CA ALA A 680 -24.73 8.35 29.16
C ALA A 680 -25.82 8.55 28.10
N TYR A 681 -26.52 7.47 27.73
CA TYR A 681 -27.68 7.57 26.85
C TYR A 681 -28.90 8.05 27.64
N VAL A 682 -29.35 9.28 27.36
CA VAL A 682 -30.40 9.97 28.16
C VAL A 682 -31.83 9.61 27.71
N ASN A 683 -32.01 9.00 26.54
CA ASN A 683 -33.34 8.76 25.97
C ASN A 683 -34.02 7.47 26.49
N PRO A 684 -35.31 7.53 26.92
CA PRO A 684 -36.03 6.35 27.41
C PRO A 684 -36.51 5.39 26.31
N LYS A 685 -36.51 5.85 25.05
CA LYS A 685 -36.76 5.05 23.84
C LYS A 685 -35.50 5.09 22.97
N PHE A 686 -35.12 3.95 22.42
CA PHE A 686 -34.00 3.89 21.50
C PHE A 686 -34.42 4.49 20.16
N ILE A 687 -33.74 5.56 19.70
CA ILE A 687 -33.98 6.23 18.43
C ILE A 687 -32.62 6.28 17.70
N GLN A 688 -32.48 5.50 16.64
CA GLN A 688 -31.33 5.64 15.74
C GLN A 688 -31.63 6.79 14.77
N ASN A 689 -30.77 7.81 14.77
CA ASN A 689 -30.73 8.76 13.67
C ASN A 689 -30.12 8.05 12.46
N GLU A 690 -30.76 8.15 11.30
CA GLU A 690 -30.32 7.53 10.04
C GLU A 690 -28.92 8.04 9.66
N HIS A 691 -27.94 7.14 9.59
CA HIS A 691 -26.68 7.45 8.94
C HIS A 691 -26.91 7.51 7.43
N THR A 692 -26.45 8.60 6.81
CA THR A 692 -26.56 8.78 5.36
C THR A 692 -25.56 7.88 4.66
N LYS A 693 -26.07 7.15 3.65
CA LYS A 693 -25.37 6.19 2.81
C LYS A 693 -24.11 6.81 2.19
N GLU A 694 -22.96 6.16 2.38
CA GLU A 694 -22.01 5.79 1.32
C GLU A 694 -20.86 4.93 1.92
N GLU A 695 -20.58 3.81 1.24
CA GLU A 695 -19.42 2.90 1.40
C GLU A 695 -19.40 1.91 2.60
N ILE A 696 -18.88 0.71 2.32
CA ILE A 696 -19.12 -0.57 3.01
C ILE A 696 -17.89 -0.99 3.83
N CYS A 697 -18.05 -1.37 5.11
CA CYS A 697 -17.38 -2.55 5.70
C CYS A 697 -18.09 -3.06 6.98
N TYR A 698 -17.82 -4.32 7.32
CA TYR A 698 -18.64 -5.27 8.08
C TYR A 698 -18.77 -5.00 9.60
N SER A 699 -19.89 -4.41 10.05
CA SER A 699 -20.58 -4.73 11.33
C SER A 699 -21.81 -3.85 11.62
N CYS A 700 -21.99 -2.73 10.92
CA CYS A 700 -23.07 -1.78 11.20
C CYS A 700 -23.89 -1.46 9.95
N VAL A 701 -24.89 -2.29 9.65
CA VAL A 701 -25.90 -2.02 8.60
C VAL A 701 -27.16 -1.41 9.23
N ASP A 702 -27.72 -0.40 8.56
CA ASP A 702 -28.93 0.34 8.94
C ASP A 702 -30.26 -0.37 8.61
N LEU A 703 -31.28 -0.03 9.42
CA LEU A 703 -32.73 -0.37 9.45
C LEU A 703 -33.18 -1.46 10.46
N PRO A 704 -34.26 -1.21 11.24
CA PRO A 704 -34.46 -0.10 12.16
C PRO A 704 -34.27 -0.58 13.61
N ALA A 705 -33.45 0.09 14.42
CA ALA A 705 -33.54 -0.04 15.88
C ALA A 705 -34.74 0.76 16.41
N ALA A 706 -35.91 0.58 15.82
CA ALA A 706 -37.16 1.11 16.34
C ALA A 706 -37.83 -0.04 17.09
N ASN A 707 -37.58 -0.13 18.41
CA ASN A 707 -38.37 -0.87 19.44
C ASN A 707 -37.53 -1.60 20.51
N MET A 708 -36.43 -1.03 20.99
CA MET A 708 -35.78 -1.51 22.22
C MET A 708 -36.34 -0.78 23.46
N THR A 709 -36.57 -1.53 24.54
CA THR A 709 -37.07 -1.02 25.82
C THR A 709 -36.06 -1.29 26.94
N ARG A 710 -35.76 -0.24 27.72
CA ARG A 710 -34.88 -0.37 28.89
C ARG A 710 -35.53 -1.26 29.94
N LEU A 711 -34.77 -2.24 30.42
CA LEU A 711 -35.19 -3.12 31.49
C LEU A 711 -35.14 -2.37 32.83
N LYS A 712 -36.29 -2.17 33.46
CA LYS A 712 -36.43 -1.56 34.79
C LYS A 712 -36.40 -2.62 35.90
N ASN A 713 -35.93 -2.22 37.09
CA ASN A 713 -35.93 -3.02 38.33
C ASN A 713 -35.11 -4.32 38.25
N VAL A 714 -33.92 -4.25 37.64
CA VAL A 714 -32.96 -5.36 37.64
C VAL A 714 -31.63 -4.84 38.14
N ASP A 715 -31.05 -5.58 39.07
CA ASP A 715 -29.76 -5.32 39.69
C ASP A 715 -28.61 -5.65 38.71
N ILE A 716 -28.38 -4.81 37.70
CA ILE A 716 -27.24 -4.89 36.76
C ILE A 716 -26.54 -3.53 36.79
N SER A 717 -25.20 -3.52 36.90
CA SER A 717 -24.40 -2.29 36.95
C SER A 717 -24.50 -1.41 35.70
N ILE A 718 -24.82 -2.02 34.56
CA ILE A 718 -24.96 -1.37 33.25
C ILE A 718 -26.43 -1.48 32.78
N PRO A 719 -27.05 -0.39 32.25
CA PRO A 719 -28.41 -0.44 31.72
C PRO A 719 -28.58 -1.45 30.57
N LEU A 720 -29.57 -2.35 30.68
CA LEU A 720 -29.89 -3.35 29.64
C LEU A 720 -31.15 -2.96 28.84
N TYR A 721 -31.05 -2.98 27.51
CA TYR A 721 -32.14 -2.70 26.57
C TYR A 721 -32.54 -3.98 25.82
N LEU A 722 -33.84 -4.28 25.77
CA LEU A 722 -34.36 -5.49 25.13
C LEU A 722 -35.29 -5.14 23.97
N GLU A 723 -35.11 -5.81 22.84
CA GLU A 723 -36.09 -5.83 21.76
C GLU A 723 -37.47 -6.34 22.24
N GLN A 724 -38.55 -5.85 21.64
CA GLN A 724 -39.91 -6.27 21.98
C GLN A 724 -40.11 -7.79 21.82
N ASN A 725 -40.97 -8.35 22.66
CA ASN A 725 -41.33 -9.78 22.67
C ASN A 725 -40.16 -10.73 22.98
N ILE A 726 -39.19 -10.32 23.81
CA ILE A 726 -38.17 -11.20 24.40
C ILE A 726 -38.59 -11.58 25.82
N THR A 727 -38.68 -12.88 26.09
CA THR A 727 -38.96 -13.41 27.42
C THR A 727 -37.70 -13.34 28.28
N LYS A 728 -37.79 -12.65 29.42
CA LYS A 728 -36.70 -12.52 30.38
C LYS A 728 -36.49 -13.87 31.07
N THR A 729 -35.24 -14.36 31.10
CA THR A 729 -34.87 -15.59 31.82
C THR A 729 -33.82 -15.27 32.87
N SER A 730 -33.81 -16.00 33.99
CA SER A 730 -32.79 -15.83 35.04
C SER A 730 -31.36 -16.04 34.51
N LYS A 731 -31.16 -17.01 33.59
CA LYS A 731 -29.89 -17.25 32.90
C LYS A 731 -29.41 -16.02 32.13
N MET A 732 -30.32 -15.34 31.43
CA MET A 732 -30.00 -14.13 30.66
C MET A 732 -29.58 -12.97 31.57
N ILE A 733 -30.20 -12.83 32.75
CA ILE A 733 -29.80 -11.80 33.72
C ILE A 733 -28.42 -12.11 34.33
N ASP A 734 -28.13 -13.37 34.65
CA ASP A 734 -26.80 -13.76 35.15
C ASP A 734 -25.70 -13.52 34.09
N GLN A 735 -25.98 -13.80 32.82
CA GLN A 735 -25.08 -13.49 31.70
C GLN A 735 -24.90 -11.98 31.50
N ALA A 736 -25.97 -11.19 31.68
CA ALA A 736 -25.89 -9.74 31.64
C ALA A 736 -25.00 -9.21 32.78
N LYS A 737 -25.09 -9.79 33.98
CA LYS A 737 -24.22 -9.47 35.12
C LYS A 737 -22.75 -9.81 34.83
N GLN A 738 -22.48 -10.96 34.23
CA GLN A 738 -21.12 -11.36 33.85
C GLN A 738 -20.51 -10.40 32.83
N LEU A 739 -21.23 -10.09 31.75
CA LEU A 739 -20.75 -9.14 30.75
C LEU A 739 -20.58 -7.74 31.36
N ALA A 740 -21.54 -7.30 32.18
CA ALA A 740 -21.46 -6.01 32.85
C ALA A 740 -20.23 -5.93 33.77
N TRP A 741 -19.93 -7.00 34.53
CA TRP A 741 -18.74 -7.09 35.38
C TRP A 741 -17.43 -6.93 34.59
N LEU A 742 -17.34 -7.57 33.42
CA LEU A 742 -16.19 -7.41 32.52
C LEU A 742 -16.06 -5.98 32.00
N LEU A 743 -17.16 -5.42 31.48
CA LEU A 743 -17.15 -4.08 30.88
C LEU A 743 -16.90 -2.98 31.92
N THR A 744 -17.44 -3.10 33.13
CA THR A 744 -17.09 -2.19 34.24
C THR A 744 -15.64 -2.36 34.65
N GLY A 745 -15.12 -3.59 34.68
CA GLY A 745 -13.72 -3.85 34.96
C GLY A 745 -12.76 -3.20 33.94
N LEU A 746 -13.08 -3.31 32.65
CA LEU A 746 -12.34 -2.65 31.57
C LEU A 746 -12.48 -1.11 31.64
N ALA A 747 -13.68 -0.61 31.90
CA ALA A 747 -13.90 0.82 32.07
C ALA A 747 -13.10 1.39 33.24
N ASP A 748 -13.15 0.76 34.41
CA ASP A 748 -12.48 1.26 35.60
C ASP A 748 -10.97 1.10 35.56
N ASN A 749 -10.46 -0.05 35.11
CA ASN A 749 -9.03 -0.39 35.27
C ASN A 749 -8.18 -0.14 34.03
N VAL A 750 -8.78 -0.18 32.83
CA VAL A 750 -8.07 -0.03 31.57
C VAL A 750 -8.30 1.36 30.99
N PHE A 751 -9.55 1.68 30.66
CA PHE A 751 -9.87 2.91 29.92
C PHE A 751 -10.10 4.14 30.79
N ARG A 752 -10.30 3.99 32.11
CA ARG A 752 -10.80 5.05 33.01
C ARG A 752 -12.07 5.73 32.46
N LEU A 753 -12.94 4.93 31.85
CA LEU A 753 -14.17 5.34 31.19
C LEU A 753 -15.28 5.54 32.23
N ASN A 754 -16.11 6.57 32.07
CA ASN A 754 -17.31 6.73 32.89
C ASN A 754 -18.28 5.55 32.62
N ILE A 755 -18.53 4.72 33.64
CA ILE A 755 -19.42 3.54 33.56
C ILE A 755 -20.82 3.91 33.01
N GLN A 756 -21.29 5.14 33.24
CA GLN A 756 -22.59 5.59 32.75
C GLN A 756 -22.68 5.66 31.22
N SER A 757 -21.54 5.70 30.51
CA SER A 757 -21.49 5.66 29.04
C SER A 757 -21.73 4.26 28.47
N LEU A 758 -21.61 3.21 29.29
CA LEU A 758 -21.79 1.84 28.88
C LEU A 758 -23.26 1.44 28.93
N HIS A 759 -23.70 0.66 27.95
CA HIS A 759 -25.04 0.14 27.84
C HIS A 759 -24.99 -1.28 27.27
N LEU A 760 -25.91 -2.14 27.71
CA LEU A 760 -26.11 -3.47 27.12
C LEU A 760 -27.38 -3.45 26.28
N PHE A 761 -27.38 -4.15 25.16
CA PHE A 761 -28.61 -4.42 24.41
C PHE A 761 -28.72 -5.88 24.03
N TYR A 762 -29.93 -6.32 23.73
CA TYR A 762 -30.19 -7.66 23.20
C TYR A 762 -31.19 -7.54 22.06
N ASP A 763 -30.76 -7.95 20.88
CA ASP A 763 -31.59 -8.17 19.69
C ASP A 763 -31.79 -9.68 19.44
N LYS A 764 -32.85 -10.04 18.71
CA LYS A 764 -33.13 -11.43 18.33
C LYS A 764 -32.25 -11.89 17.18
N VAL A 765 -31.99 -10.98 16.23
CA VAL A 765 -31.27 -11.25 14.98
C VAL A 765 -30.54 -9.97 14.59
N GLY A 766 -29.28 -10.09 14.16
CA GLY A 766 -28.51 -8.96 13.66
C GLY A 766 -27.00 -9.24 13.65
N PRO A 767 -26.20 -8.50 12.86
CA PRO A 767 -24.75 -8.63 12.86
C PRO A 767 -24.05 -7.75 13.91
N ARG A 768 -24.79 -6.92 14.67
CA ARG A 768 -24.22 -5.87 15.51
C ARG A 768 -23.69 -6.44 16.82
N ILE A 769 -22.36 -6.39 16.99
CA ILE A 769 -21.65 -6.81 18.21
C ILE A 769 -21.68 -5.69 19.25
N ALA A 770 -21.40 -4.48 18.81
CA ALA A 770 -21.51 -3.25 19.57
C ALA A 770 -21.80 -2.08 18.60
N PHE A 771 -22.12 -0.92 19.15
CA PHE A 771 -22.16 0.33 18.40
C PHE A 771 -21.99 1.51 19.37
N ASN A 772 -21.51 2.64 18.85
CA ASN A 772 -21.46 3.92 19.53
C ASN A 772 -22.54 4.85 18.97
N THR A 773 -23.27 5.53 19.84
CA THR A 773 -24.19 6.59 19.43
C THR A 773 -23.97 7.82 20.30
N ASN A 774 -23.37 8.86 19.72
CA ASN A 774 -23.05 10.12 20.40
C ASN A 774 -22.28 9.94 21.72
N GLY A 775 -21.29 9.05 21.75
CA GLY A 775 -20.49 8.78 22.95
C GLY A 775 -21.12 7.77 23.92
N ALA A 776 -22.31 7.24 23.63
CA ALA A 776 -22.89 6.13 24.39
C ALA A 776 -22.54 4.80 23.70
N LEU A 777 -21.82 3.92 24.41
CA LEU A 777 -21.35 2.64 23.90
C LEU A 777 -22.33 1.54 24.26
N PHE A 778 -22.83 0.82 23.26
CA PHE A 778 -23.81 -0.25 23.42
C PHE A 778 -23.19 -1.59 23.01
N PHE A 779 -23.22 -2.56 23.93
CA PHE A 779 -22.67 -3.90 23.71
C PHE A 779 -23.77 -4.95 23.65
N ASN A 780 -23.73 -5.83 22.66
CA ASN A 780 -24.77 -6.83 22.44
C ASN A 780 -24.56 -8.04 23.37
N LEU A 781 -25.50 -8.25 24.28
CA LEU A 781 -25.54 -9.38 25.20
C LEU A 781 -25.73 -10.71 24.47
N ARG A 782 -26.37 -10.73 23.30
CA ARG A 782 -26.57 -11.96 22.52
C ARG A 782 -25.24 -12.59 22.12
N TYR A 783 -24.26 -11.78 21.68
CA TYR A 783 -22.94 -12.28 21.31
C TYR A 783 -22.19 -12.87 22.50
N PHE A 784 -22.23 -12.22 23.66
CA PHE A 784 -21.64 -12.79 24.88
C PHE A 784 -22.25 -14.15 25.22
N LYS A 785 -23.58 -14.22 25.14
CA LYS A 785 -24.36 -15.44 25.43
C LYS A 785 -24.08 -16.58 24.45
N GLU A 786 -24.00 -16.28 23.16
CA GLU A 786 -23.88 -17.28 22.09
C GLU A 786 -22.44 -17.76 21.91
N VAL A 787 -21.45 -16.89 22.13
CA VAL A 787 -20.03 -17.20 21.86
C VAL A 787 -19.29 -17.66 23.11
N PHE A 788 -19.51 -17.00 24.25
CA PHE A 788 -18.65 -17.17 25.42
C PHE A 788 -19.33 -17.83 26.62
N ALA A 789 -20.65 -17.74 26.75
CA ALA A 789 -21.29 -18.10 28.01
C ALA A 789 -21.20 -19.59 28.38
N ASP A 790 -21.26 -20.52 27.42
CA ASP A 790 -21.18 -21.94 27.76
C ASP A 790 -19.73 -22.33 28.17
N GLN A 791 -18.72 -21.84 27.46
CA GLN A 791 -17.30 -22.03 27.81
C GLN A 791 -16.94 -21.37 29.16
N LEU A 792 -17.50 -20.18 29.43
CA LEU A 792 -17.33 -19.49 30.71
C LEU A 792 -17.99 -20.26 31.85
N GLN A 793 -19.15 -20.87 31.64
CA GLN A 793 -19.80 -21.69 32.67
C GLN A 793 -19.00 -22.96 32.98
N ASP A 794 -18.36 -23.57 31.99
CA ASP A 794 -17.49 -24.72 32.21
C ASP A 794 -16.22 -24.33 32.98
N TYR A 795 -15.63 -23.17 32.68
CA TYR A 795 -14.54 -22.59 33.47
C TYR A 795 -14.96 -22.31 34.93
N LEU A 796 -16.13 -21.71 35.15
CA LEU A 796 -16.65 -21.45 36.50
C LEU A 796 -16.94 -22.73 37.30
N ARG A 797 -17.06 -23.89 36.65
CA ARG A 797 -17.18 -25.21 37.32
C ARG A 797 -15.84 -25.87 37.61
N LYS A 798 -14.76 -25.50 36.90
CA LYS A 798 -13.42 -26.09 37.02
C LYS A 798 -12.34 -25.00 37.13
N PRO A 799 -12.14 -24.41 38.33
CA PRO A 799 -11.25 -23.26 38.55
C PRO A 799 -9.77 -23.47 38.24
N ASN A 800 -9.29 -24.71 38.23
CA ASN A 800 -7.87 -25.05 38.27
C ASN A 800 -7.24 -25.31 36.89
N GLU A 801 -7.99 -25.10 35.80
CA GLU A 801 -7.49 -25.20 34.42
C GLU A 801 -6.95 -23.84 33.92
N PRO A 802 -5.92 -23.84 33.04
CA PRO A 802 -5.23 -22.61 32.63
C PRO A 802 -6.16 -21.56 31.99
N ASN A 803 -5.82 -20.30 32.25
CA ASN A 803 -6.59 -19.05 32.11
C ASN A 803 -6.98 -18.63 30.66
N SER A 804 -7.06 -19.56 29.70
CA SER A 804 -7.17 -19.26 28.25
C SER A 804 -8.51 -18.61 27.85
N ILE A 805 -9.63 -19.04 28.43
CA ILE A 805 -10.96 -18.51 28.07
C ILE A 805 -11.19 -17.10 28.63
N VAL A 806 -10.72 -16.82 29.85
CA VAL A 806 -10.81 -15.48 30.45
C VAL A 806 -10.00 -14.49 29.61
N SER A 807 -8.77 -14.87 29.24
CA SER A 807 -7.93 -14.09 28.32
C SER A 807 -8.62 -13.84 26.98
N THR A 808 -9.23 -14.86 26.39
CA THR A 808 -9.97 -14.74 25.12
C THR A 808 -11.12 -13.73 25.22
N ILE A 809 -11.92 -13.81 26.29
CA ILE A 809 -13.06 -12.91 26.50
C ILE A 809 -12.59 -11.47 26.75
N VAL A 810 -11.58 -11.27 27.59
CA VAL A 810 -11.02 -9.96 27.90
C VAL A 810 -10.43 -9.31 26.65
N ASN A 811 -9.63 -10.03 25.88
CA ASN A 811 -9.02 -9.51 24.66
C ASN A 811 -10.08 -9.14 23.60
N PHE A 812 -11.14 -9.95 23.47
CA PHE A 812 -12.25 -9.66 22.56
C PHE A 812 -12.95 -8.35 22.93
N TYR A 813 -13.40 -8.20 24.19
CA TYR A 813 -14.13 -7.01 24.61
C TYR A 813 -13.24 -5.77 24.75
N PHE A 814 -11.94 -5.94 25.00
CA PHE A 814 -10.97 -4.85 24.89
C PHE A 814 -10.95 -4.27 23.48
N MET A 815 -10.80 -5.10 22.45
CA MET A 815 -10.77 -4.64 21.05
C MET A 815 -12.11 -4.04 20.60
N VAL A 816 -13.24 -4.64 21.01
CA VAL A 816 -14.57 -4.08 20.72
C VAL A 816 -14.71 -2.70 21.38
N THR A 817 -14.24 -2.54 22.63
CA THR A 817 -14.31 -1.23 23.31
C THR A 817 -13.43 -0.19 22.62
N CYS A 818 -12.22 -0.54 22.18
CA CYS A 818 -11.37 0.36 21.39
C CYS A 818 -12.05 0.77 20.07
N HIS A 819 -12.72 -0.16 19.39
CA HIS A 819 -13.47 0.11 18.16
C HIS A 819 -14.57 1.14 18.39
N GLU A 820 -15.38 0.94 19.42
CA GLU A 820 -16.46 1.87 19.74
C GLU A 820 -15.94 3.23 20.24
N LEU A 821 -14.82 3.27 20.97
CA LEU A 821 -14.19 4.53 21.37
C LEU A 821 -13.64 5.32 20.17
N ALA A 822 -13.13 4.65 19.14
CA ALA A 822 -12.68 5.32 17.91
C ALA A 822 -13.83 6.06 17.20
N HIS A 823 -15.06 5.55 17.33
CA HIS A 823 -16.26 6.21 16.82
C HIS A 823 -16.64 7.52 17.54
N ASN A 824 -16.00 7.87 18.68
CA ASN A 824 -16.12 9.22 19.24
C ASN A 824 -15.50 10.29 18.33
N MET A 825 -14.53 9.90 17.49
CA MET A 825 -13.81 10.83 16.59
C MET A 825 -14.23 10.67 15.13
N TYR A 826 -14.33 9.43 14.65
CA TYR A 826 -14.55 9.14 13.23
C TYR A 826 -15.77 8.23 13.06
N SER A 827 -16.77 8.70 12.32
CA SER A 827 -17.97 7.91 12.03
C SER A 827 -17.72 6.81 11.00
N ASN A 828 -16.80 7.04 10.06
CA ASN A 828 -16.54 6.14 8.93
C ASN A 828 -15.31 5.26 9.24
N HIS A 829 -15.31 4.01 8.77
CA HIS A 829 -14.20 3.07 8.92
C HIS A 829 -13.07 3.31 7.89
N ASP A 830 -12.65 4.57 7.74
CA ASP A 830 -11.57 4.95 6.84
C ASP A 830 -10.18 4.66 7.45
N LEU A 831 -9.11 5.01 6.73
CA LEU A 831 -7.74 4.82 7.20
C LEU A 831 -7.49 5.54 8.54
N ASN A 832 -8.09 6.72 8.75
CA ASN A 832 -7.94 7.48 9.99
C ASN A 832 -8.58 6.74 11.16
N PHE A 833 -9.78 6.17 10.97
CA PHE A 833 -10.43 5.33 11.97
C PHE A 833 -9.58 4.11 12.33
N ILE A 834 -9.04 3.40 11.33
CA ILE A 834 -8.24 2.19 11.56
C ILE A 834 -6.93 2.52 12.29
N GLN A 835 -6.23 3.57 11.87
CA GLN A 835 -5.02 4.04 12.54
C GLN A 835 -5.31 4.44 13.99
N TYR A 836 -6.40 5.15 14.21
CA TYR A 836 -6.79 5.61 15.55
C TYR A 836 -7.21 4.45 16.47
N LEU A 837 -7.96 3.47 15.96
CA LEU A 837 -8.27 2.22 16.66
C LEU A 837 -6.99 1.48 17.08
N GLN A 838 -6.01 1.35 16.18
CA GLN A 838 -4.73 0.71 16.49
C GLN A 838 -3.99 1.47 17.60
N GLN A 839 -3.99 2.79 17.56
CA GLN A 839 -3.36 3.61 18.60
C GLN A 839 -4.03 3.42 19.97
N LEU A 840 -5.37 3.45 20.04
CA LEU A 840 -6.10 3.15 21.29
C LEU A 840 -5.73 1.76 21.84
N ALA A 841 -5.67 0.75 20.97
CA ALA A 841 -5.31 -0.60 21.38
C ALA A 841 -3.88 -0.69 21.92
N VAL A 842 -2.91 0.00 21.29
CA VAL A 842 -1.50 0.03 21.74
C VAL A 842 -1.37 0.77 23.07
N VAL A 843 -1.99 1.94 23.21
CA VAL A 843 -1.88 2.78 24.41
C VAL A 843 -2.38 2.05 25.66
N PHE A 844 -3.53 1.37 25.56
CA PHE A 844 -4.15 0.70 26.71
C PHE A 844 -3.77 -0.78 26.85
N MET A 845 -2.81 -1.27 26.04
CA MET A 845 -2.43 -2.69 26.03
C MET A 845 -1.83 -3.12 27.38
N VAL A 846 -0.99 -2.27 27.98
CA VAL A 846 -0.29 -2.56 29.24
C VAL A 846 -1.27 -2.63 30.42
N GLU A 847 -2.18 -1.67 30.50
CA GLU A 847 -3.26 -1.67 31.49
C GLU A 847 -4.19 -2.86 31.31
N LYS A 848 -4.48 -3.26 30.05
CA LYS A 848 -5.24 -4.48 29.75
C LYS A 848 -4.51 -5.75 30.18
N GLU A 849 -3.20 -5.86 30.01
CA GLU A 849 -2.45 -7.04 30.49
C GLU A 849 -2.43 -7.11 32.02
N THR A 850 -2.28 -5.96 32.67
CA THR A 850 -2.34 -5.86 34.14
C THR A 850 -3.73 -6.25 34.65
N PHE A 851 -4.80 -5.68 34.06
CA PHE A 851 -6.17 -6.05 34.35
C PHE A 851 -6.44 -7.54 34.13
N LEU A 852 -5.96 -8.13 33.03
CA LEU A 852 -6.16 -9.55 32.73
C LEU A 852 -5.54 -10.47 33.80
N ASN A 853 -4.38 -10.09 34.34
CA ASN A 853 -3.72 -10.88 35.40
C ASN A 853 -4.52 -10.87 36.72
N ASP A 854 -5.18 -9.76 37.03
CA ASP A 854 -5.92 -9.58 38.28
C ASP A 854 -7.43 -9.91 38.16
N PHE A 855 -7.95 -9.98 36.94
CA PHE A 855 -9.37 -10.16 36.68
C PHE A 855 -9.81 -11.62 36.74
N SER A 856 -10.90 -11.87 37.48
CA SER A 856 -11.55 -13.17 37.53
C SER A 856 -13.07 -13.06 37.52
N PHE A 857 -13.71 -13.89 36.69
CA PHE A 857 -15.16 -14.09 36.73
C PHE A 857 -15.62 -14.85 37.98
N GLN A 858 -14.74 -15.36 38.85
CA GLN A 858 -15.20 -15.92 40.13
C GLN A 858 -15.60 -14.82 41.11
N ASN A 859 -14.94 -13.67 41.03
CA ASN A 859 -15.14 -12.53 41.92
C ASN A 859 -16.48 -11.81 41.67
N TYR A 860 -17.12 -11.98 40.51
CA TYR A 860 -18.46 -11.39 40.27
C TYR A 860 -19.53 -12.05 41.17
N ARG A 861 -19.32 -13.30 41.62
CA ARG A 861 -20.26 -14.02 42.50
C ARG A 861 -20.06 -13.71 43.98
N THR A 862 -18.90 -13.19 44.39
CA THR A 862 -18.57 -12.85 45.79
C THR A 862 -19.02 -11.45 46.20
N ASN A 863 -19.31 -10.56 45.24
CA ASN A 863 -19.92 -9.23 45.47
C ASN A 863 -21.46 -9.30 45.60
N LYS A 864 -21.98 -10.35 46.24
CA LYS A 864 -23.42 -10.57 46.44
C LYS A 864 -23.92 -9.94 47.73
#